data_AF-G2GDF5-F1
#
_entry.id   AF-G2GDF5-F1
#
_cell.length_a   1.000
_cell.length_b   1.000
_cell.length_c   1.000
_cell.angle_alpha   90.00
_cell.angle_beta   90.00
_cell.angle_gamma   90.00
#
_symmetry.space_group_name_H-M   'P 1'
#
loop_
_entity.id
_entity.type
_entity.pdbx_description
1 polymer ?
#
loop_
_entity_poly.entity_id
_entity_poly.type
_entity_poly.pdbx_seq_one_letter_code
_entity_poly.pdbx_strand_id
1 'polypeptide(L)'
;MPGLRSALLSAARTVLDDPRLDGACDSVRLTSVLLLAKAPVASSHVITMSRDLAGWLGYGVSHVAHTVVPRVRASGIATCVPARDAAGWTHALDFELLPLKEARAGQGFNPLSLLNKRDLATFLRFCEAVLCPGWTPRDKPATPAGFFARRRGWGSATDRLAMLLLALNARPDGRVPMAPGRLPKGFNRSEVTVARLLGCSVEVGSAVLKRLLVLDGVAWDRPERYGQDRLLVPAIQAAYRRSRAASTAPAEPTVEGVSASASAEEAAPEASCAGCAAHEKPDDLLLEGDGWAQLCFEDVPVEAAGSACGDQNTESEASSQVDQGFDGTSGGAVCADPHAAHPPVVTLSPSSAGALDCFSGSAVLGEDRLPERAGADEDLQETTGILAGAAGGASPLRGEQQSASTGSGWGSPVRTGDFVGAVGVPEDLKVALAPVAWLWAGLGRASTGAWLAKTVRRELVGLRRFVGDGEGVAERRLAERLKRRLDRQRTPVQDLAAWLIRRGLPQNNGCWSNLCDDGIRIDSGGTCPSCDCLIGDRRGLRQIVATEVAAQHPHATGGEWRGVYEEALRARFDYQSAMDAVRRERAAERQVAFYAAVEEQKAQLAEDKVRRAARPCEDCGRAEAAGLCPVCSLRRSTKALVDQAVDIAVALRADVDDPQAVAGLTAQVGKDTWAFIRGAVASDGTDDPVCRAFAEKDLAQKVLEQRRQRALVRLRESGPAEMEAAHVRRMTLHGMFPTEKNRKRADKAAATARERVAQDLLREFLGDLARARAAAVSRERPPAWSERCSDLAVRPLDEDTVAVAVGAGTGSV
;
A
#
# COMPACT_ATOMS: atom_id res chain seq x y z
N MET A 1 -44.42 11.10 0.93
CA MET A 1 -43.17 10.76 0.21
C MET A 1 -41.98 11.38 0.94
N PRO A 2 -40.85 10.69 1.08
CA PRO A 2 -39.57 11.32 1.38
C PRO A 2 -39.21 12.34 0.29
N GLY A 3 -38.54 13.45 0.64
CA GLY A 3 -38.00 14.36 -0.37
C GLY A 3 -36.85 13.70 -1.12
N LEU A 4 -36.65 14.01 -2.41
CA LEU A 4 -35.69 13.32 -3.28
C LEU A 4 -34.30 13.13 -2.63
N ARG A 5 -33.75 14.17 -1.99
CA ARG A 5 -32.47 14.09 -1.26
C ARG A 5 -32.45 13.01 -0.17
N SER A 6 -33.54 12.79 0.57
CA SER A 6 -33.60 11.76 1.61
C SER A 6 -33.80 10.36 1.02
N ALA A 7 -34.45 10.22 -0.15
CA ALA A 7 -34.44 8.96 -0.89
C ALA A 7 -33.02 8.60 -1.38
N LEU A 8 -32.28 9.56 -1.94
CA LEU A 8 -30.89 9.36 -2.37
C LEU A 8 -29.95 9.06 -1.20
N LEU A 9 -30.11 9.73 -0.05
CA LEU A 9 -29.37 9.40 1.17
C LEU A 9 -29.72 8.00 1.69
N SER A 10 -30.99 7.59 1.63
CA SER A 10 -31.42 6.25 2.02
C SER A 10 -30.82 5.17 1.11
N ALA A 11 -30.79 5.39 -0.21
CA ALA A 11 -30.19 4.46 -1.15
C ALA A 11 -28.66 4.38 -0.99
N ALA A 12 -27.98 5.52 -0.81
CA ALA A 12 -26.55 5.55 -0.50
C ALA A 12 -26.25 4.82 0.82
N ARG A 13 -27.12 4.93 1.83
CA ARG A 13 -27.05 4.15 3.07
C ARG A 13 -27.20 2.65 2.82
N THR A 14 -28.24 2.23 2.10
CA THR A 14 -28.48 0.80 1.80
C THR A 14 -27.31 0.12 1.07
N VAL A 15 -26.50 0.86 0.28
CA VAL A 15 -25.25 0.32 -0.28
C VAL A 15 -24.09 0.36 0.73
N LEU A 16 -23.96 1.40 1.54
CA LEU A 16 -22.85 1.59 2.49
C LEU A 16 -22.95 0.77 3.77
N ASP A 17 -24.16 0.36 4.11
CA ASP A 17 -24.53 -0.44 5.28
C ASP A 17 -24.78 -1.92 4.89
N ASP A 18 -24.37 -2.35 3.68
CA ASP A 18 -24.40 -3.74 3.21
C ASP A 18 -23.25 -4.57 3.85
N PRO A 19 -23.50 -5.78 4.39
CA PRO A 19 -22.47 -6.60 5.06
C PRO A 19 -21.23 -6.92 4.21
N ARG A 20 -21.32 -6.88 2.87
CA ARG A 20 -20.17 -7.04 1.96
C ARG A 20 -19.18 -5.87 2.02
N LEU A 21 -19.50 -4.80 2.75
CA LEU A 21 -18.59 -3.68 3.04
C LEU A 21 -18.07 -3.67 4.48
N ASP A 22 -18.36 -4.67 5.30
CA ASP A 22 -17.78 -4.78 6.64
C ASP A 22 -16.25 -4.88 6.57
N GLY A 23 -15.57 -3.95 7.25
CA GLY A 23 -14.11 -3.80 7.18
C GLY A 23 -13.55 -3.26 5.85
N ALA A 24 -14.38 -3.00 4.84
CA ALA A 24 -13.93 -2.50 3.54
C ALA A 24 -13.42 -1.05 3.63
N CYS A 25 -12.25 -0.77 3.03
CA CYS A 25 -11.70 0.59 3.01
C CYS A 25 -12.54 1.56 2.15
N ASP A 26 -12.58 2.83 2.52
CA ASP A 26 -13.49 3.84 1.93
C ASP A 26 -13.38 4.01 0.40
N SER A 27 -12.28 3.58 -0.23
CA SER A 27 -12.17 3.54 -1.70
C SER A 27 -13.12 2.53 -2.36
N VAL A 28 -13.36 1.39 -1.71
CA VAL A 28 -14.37 0.39 -2.12
C VAL A 28 -15.76 0.95 -1.85
N ARG A 29 -15.99 1.47 -0.64
CA ARG A 29 -17.29 2.03 -0.21
C ARG A 29 -17.73 3.19 -1.11
N LEU A 30 -16.82 4.11 -1.45
CA LEU A 30 -17.09 5.21 -2.38
C LEU A 30 -17.31 4.71 -3.82
N THR A 31 -16.53 3.72 -4.29
CA THR A 31 -16.79 3.09 -5.60
C THR A 31 -18.20 2.50 -5.66
N SER A 32 -18.66 1.77 -4.65
CA SER A 32 -20.01 1.19 -4.64
C SER A 32 -21.12 2.24 -4.74
N VAL A 33 -20.97 3.41 -4.10
CA VAL A 33 -21.90 4.54 -4.20
C VAL A 33 -21.84 5.20 -5.60
N LEU A 34 -20.66 5.27 -6.22
CA LEU A 34 -20.48 5.78 -7.59
C LEU A 34 -21.05 4.82 -8.64
N LEU A 35 -20.96 3.50 -8.43
CA LEU A 35 -21.61 2.49 -9.26
C LEU A 35 -23.14 2.64 -9.16
N LEU A 36 -23.70 2.80 -7.96
CA LEU A 36 -25.13 3.10 -7.79
C LEU A 36 -25.53 4.37 -8.55
N ALA A 37 -24.73 5.44 -8.50
CA ALA A 37 -25.02 6.69 -9.20
C ALA A 37 -24.89 6.58 -10.74
N LYS A 38 -24.06 5.67 -11.26
CA LYS A 38 -23.88 5.43 -12.71
C LYS A 38 -24.77 4.31 -13.28
N ALA A 39 -25.47 3.55 -12.44
CA ALA A 39 -26.29 2.42 -12.87
C ALA A 39 -27.49 2.86 -13.74
N PRO A 40 -27.74 2.18 -14.87
CA PRO A 40 -28.99 2.30 -15.61
C PRO A 40 -30.21 1.94 -14.74
N VAL A 41 -31.40 2.42 -15.09
CA VAL A 41 -32.66 1.97 -14.46
C VAL A 41 -32.89 0.48 -14.68
N ALA A 42 -32.60 -0.01 -15.89
CA ALA A 42 -32.92 -1.37 -16.30
C ALA A 42 -31.84 -2.41 -15.97
N SER A 43 -30.63 -2.00 -15.53
CA SER A 43 -29.49 -2.91 -15.33
C SER A 43 -28.64 -2.55 -14.12
N SER A 44 -28.15 -3.57 -13.42
CA SER A 44 -27.15 -3.52 -12.34
C SER A 44 -25.72 -3.29 -12.85
N HIS A 45 -25.51 -3.36 -14.17
CA HIS A 45 -24.22 -3.23 -14.84
C HIS A 45 -23.80 -1.77 -15.08
N VAL A 46 -22.51 -1.49 -14.97
CA VAL A 46 -21.91 -0.15 -15.13
C VAL A 46 -20.60 -0.27 -15.87
N ILE A 47 -20.60 0.15 -17.13
CA ILE A 47 -19.39 0.26 -17.95
C ILE A 47 -18.68 1.59 -17.61
N THR A 48 -17.41 1.51 -17.20
CA THR A 48 -16.56 2.68 -16.88
C THR A 48 -15.08 2.30 -16.90
N MET A 49 -14.19 3.27 -17.10
CA MET A 49 -12.74 3.05 -17.08
C MET A 49 -12.14 3.15 -15.67
N SER A 50 -11.05 2.40 -15.42
CA SER A 50 -10.15 2.64 -14.26
C SER A 50 -9.66 4.09 -14.19
N ARG A 51 -9.55 4.77 -15.35
CA ARG A 51 -9.21 6.19 -15.50
C ARG A 51 -10.30 7.10 -14.91
N ASP A 52 -11.57 6.81 -15.18
CA ASP A 52 -12.72 7.55 -14.65
C ASP A 52 -12.78 7.41 -13.13
N LEU A 53 -12.71 6.16 -12.65
CA LEU A 53 -12.74 5.83 -11.22
C LEU A 53 -11.58 6.49 -10.46
N ALA A 54 -10.38 6.56 -11.06
CA ALA A 54 -9.27 7.32 -10.50
C ALA A 54 -9.58 8.82 -10.35
N GLY A 55 -10.23 9.44 -11.35
CA GLY A 55 -10.70 10.82 -11.27
C GLY A 55 -11.80 11.03 -10.20
N TRP A 56 -12.73 10.09 -10.07
CA TRP A 56 -13.80 10.09 -9.05
C TRP A 56 -13.31 9.88 -7.62
N LEU A 57 -12.27 9.06 -7.42
CA LEU A 57 -11.67 8.79 -6.10
C LEU A 57 -10.54 9.78 -5.73
N GLY A 58 -9.99 10.50 -6.71
CA GLY A 58 -8.83 11.38 -6.53
C GLY A 58 -7.50 10.63 -6.38
N TYR A 59 -7.40 9.44 -6.98
CA TYR A 59 -6.19 8.60 -6.98
C TYR A 59 -5.52 8.55 -8.38
N GLY A 60 -4.32 7.96 -8.46
CA GLY A 60 -3.70 7.61 -9.73
C GLY A 60 -4.31 6.34 -10.34
N VAL A 61 -4.38 6.28 -11.68
CA VAL A 61 -5.02 5.17 -12.43
C VAL A 61 -4.48 3.79 -12.02
N SER A 62 -3.16 3.67 -11.87
CA SER A 62 -2.50 2.42 -11.45
C SER A 62 -2.94 1.95 -10.05
N HIS A 63 -3.14 2.86 -9.08
CA HIS A 63 -3.64 2.48 -7.75
C HIS A 63 -5.10 2.01 -7.79
N VAL A 64 -5.93 2.59 -8.66
CA VAL A 64 -7.29 2.09 -8.86
C VAL A 64 -7.27 0.71 -9.51
N ALA A 65 -6.51 0.53 -10.60
CA ALA A 65 -6.43 -0.72 -11.34
C ALA A 65 -5.87 -1.90 -10.51
N HIS A 66 -4.78 -1.69 -9.75
CA HIS A 66 -4.13 -2.79 -9.00
C HIS A 66 -4.48 -2.83 -7.50
N THR A 67 -5.20 -1.86 -6.94
CA THR A 67 -5.58 -1.88 -5.51
C THR A 67 -7.07 -1.70 -5.26
N VAL A 68 -7.75 -0.76 -5.92
CA VAL A 68 -9.18 -0.52 -5.63
C VAL A 68 -10.08 -1.55 -6.33
N VAL A 69 -9.92 -1.77 -7.64
CA VAL A 69 -10.75 -2.73 -8.39
C VAL A 69 -10.62 -4.17 -7.87
N PRO A 70 -9.41 -4.69 -7.53
CA PRO A 70 -9.28 -5.99 -6.88
C PRO A 70 -9.96 -6.07 -5.52
N ARG A 71 -9.94 -4.97 -4.72
CA ARG A 71 -10.63 -4.93 -3.42
C ARG A 71 -12.16 -4.85 -3.54
N VAL A 72 -12.69 -4.18 -4.56
CA VAL A 72 -14.13 -4.19 -4.89
C VAL A 72 -14.59 -5.61 -5.23
N ARG A 73 -13.81 -6.34 -6.05
CA ARG A 73 -14.07 -7.76 -6.36
C ARG A 73 -13.95 -8.65 -5.11
N ALA A 74 -12.92 -8.44 -4.29
CA ALA A 74 -12.66 -9.25 -3.10
C ALA A 74 -13.68 -9.05 -1.97
N SER A 75 -14.29 -7.86 -1.87
CA SER A 75 -15.38 -7.62 -0.91
C SER A 75 -16.72 -8.22 -1.37
N GLY A 76 -16.83 -8.63 -2.64
CA GLY A 76 -18.05 -9.20 -3.21
C GLY A 76 -19.21 -8.21 -3.39
N ILE A 77 -19.01 -6.90 -3.16
CA ILE A 77 -20.06 -5.88 -3.32
C ILE A 77 -20.47 -5.68 -4.78
N ALA A 78 -19.52 -5.90 -5.71
CA ALA A 78 -19.77 -5.90 -7.14
C ALA A 78 -18.87 -6.94 -7.83
N THR A 79 -19.39 -7.61 -8.85
CA THR A 79 -18.52 -8.31 -9.80
C THR A 79 -17.83 -7.27 -10.70
N CYS A 80 -16.72 -7.65 -11.32
CA CYS A 80 -16.09 -6.81 -12.34
C CYS A 80 -15.35 -7.67 -13.36
N VAL A 81 -15.69 -7.44 -14.63
CA VAL A 81 -15.10 -8.11 -15.80
C VAL A 81 -14.57 -7.07 -16.80
N PRO A 82 -13.53 -7.42 -17.58
CA PRO A 82 -13.14 -6.60 -18.72
C PRO A 82 -14.28 -6.52 -19.74
N ALA A 83 -14.65 -5.31 -20.16
CA ALA A 83 -15.57 -5.08 -21.27
C ALA A 83 -14.74 -4.92 -22.56
N ARG A 84 -14.99 -5.78 -23.54
CA ARG A 84 -14.18 -5.91 -24.77
C ARG A 84 -14.88 -5.33 -25.99
N ASP A 85 -14.08 -4.86 -26.94
CA ASP A 85 -14.53 -4.56 -28.30
C ASP A 85 -14.56 -5.81 -29.19
N ALA A 86 -15.00 -5.65 -30.44
CA ALA A 86 -15.07 -6.74 -31.42
C ALA A 86 -13.70 -7.30 -31.87
N ALA A 87 -12.58 -6.67 -31.47
CA ALA A 87 -11.23 -7.19 -31.69
C ALA A 87 -10.66 -7.85 -30.41
N GLY A 88 -11.48 -8.02 -29.37
CA GLY A 88 -11.10 -8.64 -28.10
C GLY A 88 -10.37 -7.70 -27.14
N TRP A 89 -10.25 -6.40 -27.43
CA TRP A 89 -9.50 -5.47 -26.58
C TRP A 89 -10.38 -4.88 -25.47
N THR A 90 -9.84 -4.89 -24.25
CA THR A 90 -10.51 -4.37 -23.07
C THR A 90 -10.53 -2.84 -23.07
N HIS A 91 -11.63 -2.27 -23.56
CA HIS A 91 -11.83 -0.84 -23.70
C HIS A 91 -12.51 -0.21 -22.46
N ALA A 92 -13.06 -1.01 -21.56
CA ALA A 92 -13.64 -0.56 -20.29
C ALA A 92 -13.66 -1.70 -19.25
N LEU A 93 -14.10 -1.38 -18.03
CA LEU A 93 -14.53 -2.36 -17.04
C LEU A 93 -16.05 -2.33 -16.94
N ASP A 94 -16.69 -3.50 -16.98
CA ASP A 94 -18.08 -3.64 -16.57
C ASP A 94 -18.14 -4.11 -15.11
N PHE A 95 -18.97 -3.43 -14.31
CA PHE A 95 -19.22 -3.72 -12.90
C PHE A 95 -20.69 -4.04 -12.68
N GLU A 96 -21.01 -5.24 -12.17
CA GLU A 96 -22.36 -5.52 -11.71
C GLU A 96 -22.47 -5.29 -10.20
N LEU A 97 -23.23 -4.27 -9.79
CA LEU A 97 -23.49 -3.97 -8.37
C LEU A 97 -24.53 -4.94 -7.79
N LEU A 98 -24.08 -5.93 -7.01
CA LEU A 98 -24.93 -7.03 -6.56
C LEU A 98 -26.12 -6.62 -5.66
N PRO A 99 -26.00 -5.69 -4.70
CA PRO A 99 -27.14 -5.24 -3.89
C PRO A 99 -28.23 -4.57 -4.75
N LEU A 100 -27.86 -3.94 -5.87
CA LEU A 100 -28.81 -3.33 -6.81
C LEU A 100 -29.47 -4.38 -7.71
N LYS A 101 -28.74 -5.43 -8.11
CA LYS A 101 -29.29 -6.61 -8.79
C LYS A 101 -30.35 -7.29 -7.91
N GLU A 102 -29.98 -7.57 -6.67
CA GLU A 102 -30.81 -8.27 -5.68
C GLU A 102 -32.04 -7.46 -5.30
N ALA A 103 -31.89 -6.16 -5.04
CA ALA A 103 -33.01 -5.27 -4.77
C ALA A 103 -34.02 -5.20 -5.91
N ARG A 104 -33.57 -5.26 -7.18
CA ARG A 104 -34.45 -5.24 -8.36
C ARG A 104 -35.06 -6.60 -8.70
N ALA A 105 -34.44 -7.70 -8.29
CA ALA A 105 -35.01 -9.05 -8.43
C ALA A 105 -36.02 -9.39 -7.32
N GLY A 106 -35.85 -8.84 -6.11
CA GLY A 106 -36.74 -9.07 -4.97
C GLY A 106 -38.03 -8.24 -5.03
N GLN A 107 -39.17 -8.85 -4.69
CA GLN A 107 -40.48 -8.19 -4.61
C GLN A 107 -40.68 -7.35 -3.33
N GLY A 108 -39.63 -6.64 -2.88
CA GLY A 108 -39.60 -5.92 -1.60
C GLY A 108 -39.41 -4.41 -1.74
N PHE A 109 -39.90 -3.67 -0.74
CA PHE A 109 -39.70 -2.21 -0.61
C PHE A 109 -38.26 -1.86 -0.19
N ASN A 110 -37.29 -2.07 -1.08
CA ASN A 110 -35.89 -1.72 -0.89
C ASN A 110 -35.63 -0.28 -1.42
N PRO A 111 -34.91 0.60 -0.69
CA PRO A 111 -34.57 1.94 -1.18
C PRO A 111 -33.86 1.98 -2.55
N LEU A 112 -33.18 0.89 -2.95
CA LEU A 112 -32.50 0.76 -4.24
C LEU A 112 -33.45 0.43 -5.40
N SER A 113 -34.53 -0.32 -5.16
CA SER A 113 -35.52 -0.66 -6.20
C SER A 113 -36.52 0.46 -6.49
N LEU A 114 -36.66 1.40 -5.55
CA LEU A 114 -37.51 2.59 -5.69
C LEU A 114 -36.88 3.72 -6.54
N LEU A 115 -35.60 3.64 -6.90
CA LEU A 115 -34.90 4.68 -7.66
C LEU A 115 -35.29 4.66 -9.16
N ASN A 116 -36.00 5.70 -9.61
CA ASN A 116 -36.39 5.83 -11.02
C ASN A 116 -35.33 6.60 -11.86
N LYS A 117 -35.59 6.75 -13.18
CA LYS A 117 -34.68 7.42 -14.14
C LYS A 117 -34.29 8.84 -13.72
N ARG A 118 -35.24 9.60 -13.16
CA ARG A 118 -35.01 10.96 -12.65
C ARG A 118 -34.16 10.94 -11.39
N ASP A 119 -34.37 9.96 -10.51
CA ASP A 119 -33.65 9.87 -9.23
C ASP A 119 -32.18 9.53 -9.47
N LEU A 120 -31.90 8.49 -10.26
CA LEU A 120 -30.54 8.10 -10.65
C LEU A 120 -29.82 9.21 -11.42
N ALA A 121 -30.48 9.84 -12.39
CA ALA A 121 -29.91 11.00 -13.09
C ALA A 121 -29.63 12.18 -12.14
N THR A 122 -30.51 12.46 -11.19
CA THR A 122 -30.28 13.49 -10.16
C THR A 122 -29.13 13.10 -9.23
N PHE A 123 -29.00 11.82 -8.89
CA PHE A 123 -27.92 11.32 -8.06
C PHE A 123 -26.56 11.40 -8.76
N LEU A 124 -26.50 11.07 -10.05
CA LEU A 124 -25.31 11.26 -10.87
C LEU A 124 -24.92 12.74 -10.93
N ARG A 125 -25.85 13.65 -11.27
CA ARG A 125 -25.59 15.10 -11.27
C ARG A 125 -25.19 15.65 -9.90
N PHE A 126 -25.70 15.05 -8.81
CA PHE A 126 -25.30 15.39 -7.45
C PHE A 126 -23.87 14.93 -7.13
N CYS A 127 -23.54 13.66 -7.44
CA CYS A 127 -22.18 13.13 -7.32
C CYS A 127 -21.20 13.93 -8.18
N GLU A 128 -21.57 14.33 -9.41
CA GLU A 128 -20.78 15.20 -10.25
C GLU A 128 -20.49 16.55 -9.57
N ALA A 129 -21.52 17.25 -9.10
CA ALA A 129 -21.37 18.56 -8.47
C ALA A 129 -20.47 18.55 -7.22
N VAL A 130 -20.35 17.42 -6.53
CA VAL A 130 -19.45 17.24 -5.37
C VAL A 130 -18.06 16.76 -5.80
N LEU A 131 -17.96 15.74 -6.67
CA LEU A 131 -16.76 14.91 -6.86
C LEU A 131 -16.16 14.86 -8.27
N CYS A 132 -16.86 15.38 -9.30
CA CYS A 132 -16.43 15.28 -10.70
C CYS A 132 -15.04 15.90 -10.90
N PRO A 133 -14.02 15.20 -11.45
CA PRO A 133 -12.71 15.79 -11.74
C PRO A 133 -12.71 16.91 -12.80
N GLY A 134 -13.84 17.14 -13.49
CA GLY A 134 -13.93 17.92 -14.72
C GLY A 134 -13.83 17.00 -15.94
N TRP A 135 -14.87 16.96 -16.79
CA TRP A 135 -14.97 16.08 -17.96
C TRP A 135 -15.29 16.90 -19.20
N THR A 136 -14.55 16.67 -20.28
CA THR A 136 -14.79 17.24 -21.61
C THR A 136 -15.07 16.09 -22.58
N PRO A 137 -16.33 15.60 -22.66
CA PRO A 137 -16.68 14.49 -23.55
C PRO A 137 -16.66 14.95 -25.00
N ARG A 138 -16.33 14.04 -25.91
CA ARG A 138 -16.48 14.28 -27.35
C ARG A 138 -17.96 14.58 -27.63
N ASP A 139 -18.20 15.59 -28.46
CA ASP A 139 -19.51 15.94 -29.05
C ASP A 139 -20.62 16.29 -28.02
N LYS A 140 -20.27 16.59 -26.76
CA LYS A 140 -21.21 16.85 -25.65
C LYS A 140 -20.67 17.95 -24.72
N PRO A 141 -21.53 18.74 -24.05
CA PRO A 141 -21.09 19.85 -23.21
C PRO A 141 -20.19 19.40 -22.05
N ALA A 142 -19.18 20.21 -21.75
CA ALA A 142 -18.24 19.95 -20.67
C ALA A 142 -18.97 19.90 -19.30
N THR A 143 -18.70 18.85 -18.53
CA THR A 143 -19.16 18.75 -17.14
C THR A 143 -18.10 19.39 -16.25
N PRO A 144 -18.39 20.51 -15.55
CA PRO A 144 -17.40 21.22 -14.74
C PRO A 144 -16.91 20.36 -13.58
N ALA A 145 -15.75 20.72 -13.03
CA ALA A 145 -15.23 20.07 -11.83
C ALA A 145 -16.14 20.34 -10.61
N GLY A 146 -16.46 19.29 -9.86
CA GLY A 146 -17.22 19.38 -8.61
C GLY A 146 -16.46 20.14 -7.53
N PHE A 147 -17.15 20.73 -6.56
CA PHE A 147 -16.51 21.65 -5.61
C PHE A 147 -15.42 21.00 -4.74
N PHE A 148 -15.45 19.67 -4.54
CA PHE A 148 -14.44 18.93 -3.79
C PHE A 148 -13.44 18.16 -4.68
N ALA A 149 -13.53 18.31 -6.01
CA ALA A 149 -12.71 17.58 -6.98
C ALA A 149 -11.21 17.86 -6.92
N ARG A 150 -10.81 19.01 -6.36
CA ARG A 150 -9.41 19.37 -6.11
C ARG A 150 -8.71 18.41 -5.15
N ARG A 151 -9.45 17.74 -4.24
CA ARG A 151 -8.83 16.77 -3.34
C ARG A 151 -8.35 15.53 -4.09
N ARG A 152 -7.04 15.29 -4.04
CA ARG A 152 -6.37 14.08 -4.55
C ARG A 152 -5.44 13.49 -3.48
N GLY A 153 -4.82 12.35 -3.77
CA GLY A 153 -3.78 11.74 -2.92
C GLY A 153 -4.34 10.90 -1.76
N TRP A 154 -3.50 10.61 -0.76
CA TRP A 154 -3.86 9.73 0.35
C TRP A 154 -5.06 10.27 1.16
N GLY A 155 -5.90 9.36 1.66
CA GLY A 155 -7.19 9.69 2.30
C GLY A 155 -8.23 10.39 1.40
N SER A 156 -7.97 10.58 0.10
CA SER A 156 -8.90 11.27 -0.81
C SER A 156 -10.27 10.59 -0.87
N ALA A 157 -10.35 9.25 -0.96
CA ALA A 157 -11.63 8.56 -0.99
C ALA A 157 -12.43 8.70 0.32
N THR A 158 -11.79 8.59 1.49
CA THR A 158 -12.43 8.83 2.80
C THR A 158 -13.04 10.23 2.87
N ASP A 159 -12.26 11.25 2.50
CA ASP A 159 -12.71 12.64 2.65
C ASP A 159 -13.74 13.02 1.56
N ARG A 160 -13.64 12.45 0.36
CA ARG A 160 -14.67 12.53 -0.69
C ARG A 160 -15.98 11.85 -0.28
N LEU A 161 -15.91 10.67 0.34
CA LEU A 161 -17.07 9.94 0.87
C LEU A 161 -17.73 10.73 2.01
N ALA A 162 -16.94 11.25 2.94
CA ALA A 162 -17.42 12.13 4.01
C ALA A 162 -18.13 13.37 3.44
N MET A 163 -17.53 14.05 2.46
CA MET A 163 -18.10 15.23 1.81
C MET A 163 -19.42 14.90 1.09
N LEU A 164 -19.49 13.77 0.37
CA LEU A 164 -20.69 13.31 -0.31
C LEU A 164 -21.83 13.06 0.70
N LEU A 165 -21.54 12.35 1.80
CA LEU A 165 -22.53 12.05 2.85
C LEU A 165 -22.98 13.31 3.62
N LEU A 166 -22.07 14.24 3.91
CA LEU A 166 -22.40 15.54 4.49
C LEU A 166 -23.28 16.37 3.56
N ALA A 167 -22.99 16.36 2.25
CA ALA A 167 -23.75 17.08 1.23
C ALA A 167 -25.14 16.47 0.97
N LEU A 168 -25.28 15.14 1.07
CA LEU A 168 -26.57 14.45 1.02
C LEU A 168 -27.40 14.72 2.29
N ASN A 169 -26.78 14.71 3.47
CA ASN A 169 -27.47 15.00 4.73
C ASN A 169 -27.83 16.49 4.90
N ALA A 170 -27.10 17.40 4.24
CA ALA A 170 -27.33 18.85 4.36
C ALA A 170 -28.74 19.30 3.93
N ARG A 171 -29.31 20.21 4.71
CA ARG A 171 -30.54 20.95 4.42
C ARG A 171 -30.37 21.85 3.19
N PRO A 172 -31.47 22.34 2.58
CA PRO A 172 -31.42 23.27 1.45
C PRO A 172 -30.56 24.52 1.71
N ASP A 173 -30.57 25.07 2.93
CA ASP A 173 -29.76 26.24 3.34
C ASP A 173 -28.27 25.94 3.57
N GLY A 174 -27.84 24.71 3.28
CA GLY A 174 -26.49 24.19 3.46
C GLY A 174 -26.19 23.64 4.86
N ARG A 175 -27.09 23.75 5.83
CA ARG A 175 -26.84 23.29 7.21
C ARG A 175 -26.89 21.77 7.33
N VAL A 176 -25.89 21.17 7.96
CA VAL A 176 -25.85 19.73 8.23
C VAL A 176 -26.67 19.42 9.50
N PRO A 177 -27.64 18.49 9.48
CA PRO A 177 -28.25 17.91 10.68
C PRO A 177 -27.18 17.24 11.55
N MET A 178 -27.01 17.74 12.77
CA MET A 178 -26.05 17.22 13.73
C MET A 178 -26.54 15.93 14.40
N ALA A 179 -25.62 15.04 14.76
CA ALA A 179 -25.91 13.76 15.38
C ALA A 179 -26.64 13.91 16.74
N PRO A 180 -27.77 13.22 16.96
CA PRO A 180 -28.44 13.18 18.25
C PRO A 180 -27.76 12.20 19.22
N GLY A 181 -27.81 12.51 20.52
CA GLY A 181 -27.30 11.68 21.61
C GLY A 181 -26.36 12.42 22.57
N ARG A 182 -25.83 11.66 23.54
CA ARG A 182 -24.77 12.09 24.45
C ARG A 182 -23.44 12.20 23.69
N LEU A 183 -22.67 13.27 23.92
CA LEU A 183 -21.34 13.43 23.35
C LEU A 183 -20.30 12.67 24.19
N PRO A 184 -19.29 12.03 23.56
CA PRO A 184 -18.09 11.58 24.26
C PRO A 184 -17.33 12.77 24.88
N LYS A 185 -16.59 12.54 25.97
CA LYS A 185 -15.79 13.60 26.60
C LYS A 185 -14.68 14.05 25.65
N GLY A 186 -14.51 15.37 25.49
CA GLY A 186 -13.41 15.96 24.71
C GLY A 186 -13.66 16.14 23.20
N PHE A 187 -14.84 15.76 22.68
CA PHE A 187 -15.18 15.88 21.25
C PHE A 187 -16.43 16.72 21.01
N ASN A 188 -16.40 17.48 19.91
CA ASN A 188 -17.49 18.35 19.49
C ASN A 188 -18.55 17.58 18.69
N ARG A 189 -19.80 18.07 18.68
CA ARG A 189 -20.92 17.41 18.01
C ARG A 189 -20.74 17.29 16.50
N SER A 190 -19.98 18.20 15.90
CA SER A 190 -19.57 18.15 14.49
C SER A 190 -18.68 16.93 14.19
N GLU A 191 -17.68 16.65 15.03
CA GLU A 191 -16.77 15.50 14.90
C GLU A 191 -17.53 14.18 15.05
N VAL A 192 -18.40 14.08 16.05
CA VAL A 192 -19.29 12.93 16.25
C VAL A 192 -20.25 12.74 15.05
N THR A 193 -20.67 13.82 14.40
CA THR A 193 -21.50 13.76 13.19
C THR A 193 -20.73 13.19 12.00
N VAL A 194 -19.48 13.61 11.78
CA VAL A 194 -18.63 13.04 10.71
C VAL A 194 -18.30 11.58 10.99
N ALA A 195 -17.96 11.23 12.23
CA ALA A 195 -17.67 9.86 12.65
C ALA A 195 -18.86 8.91 12.43
N ARG A 196 -20.07 9.31 12.89
CA ARG A 196 -21.30 8.54 12.65
C ARG A 196 -21.69 8.46 11.17
N LEU A 197 -21.40 9.49 10.37
CA LEU A 197 -21.65 9.42 8.92
C LEU A 197 -20.70 8.43 8.22
N LEU A 198 -19.43 8.37 8.59
CA LEU A 198 -18.49 7.40 8.02
C LEU A 198 -18.64 5.99 8.59
N GLY A 199 -19.15 5.85 9.81
CA GLY A 199 -19.13 4.57 10.55
C GLY A 199 -17.77 4.28 11.18
N CYS A 200 -17.05 5.32 11.62
CA CYS A 200 -15.71 5.20 12.19
C CYS A 200 -15.61 5.82 13.60
N SER A 201 -14.43 5.71 14.23
CA SER A 201 -14.18 6.30 15.55
C SER A 201 -14.14 7.84 15.50
N VAL A 202 -14.35 8.49 16.64
CA VAL A 202 -14.49 9.96 16.70
C VAL A 202 -13.16 10.67 16.45
N GLU A 203 -12.04 10.01 16.76
CA GLU A 203 -10.67 10.43 16.45
C GLU A 203 -10.45 10.50 14.93
N VAL A 204 -10.87 9.46 14.20
CA VAL A 204 -10.82 9.43 12.73
C VAL A 204 -11.77 10.47 12.14
N GLY A 205 -13.00 10.58 12.66
CA GLY A 205 -13.97 11.60 12.25
C GLY A 205 -13.47 13.03 12.46
N SER A 206 -12.75 13.29 13.57
CA SER A 206 -12.08 14.56 13.87
C SER A 206 -10.97 14.86 12.86
N ALA A 207 -10.12 13.87 12.56
CA ALA A 207 -9.05 14.00 11.56
C ALA A 207 -9.60 14.25 10.14
N VAL A 208 -10.71 13.62 9.77
CA VAL A 208 -11.44 13.91 8.52
C VAL A 208 -11.98 15.33 8.54
N LEU A 209 -12.72 15.74 9.58
CA LEU A 209 -13.33 17.06 9.67
C LEU A 209 -12.30 18.19 9.56
N LYS A 210 -11.14 18.05 10.23
CA LYS A 210 -10.02 18.99 10.13
C LYS A 210 -9.53 19.17 8.68
N ARG A 211 -9.45 18.08 7.91
CA ARG A 211 -9.09 18.13 6.48
C ARG A 211 -10.21 18.71 5.59
N LEU A 212 -11.48 18.46 5.91
CA LEU A 212 -12.62 19.05 5.18
C LEU A 212 -12.71 20.57 5.38
N LEU A 213 -12.38 21.06 6.57
CA LEU A 213 -12.29 22.49 6.90
C LEU A 213 -11.14 23.17 6.14
N VAL A 214 -9.95 22.56 6.12
CA VAL A 214 -8.76 23.07 5.39
C VAL A 214 -8.95 23.09 3.86
N LEU A 215 -9.97 22.39 3.35
CA LEU A 215 -10.30 22.30 1.92
C LEU A 215 -11.59 23.06 1.54
N ASP A 216 -12.09 23.92 2.42
CA ASP A 216 -13.33 24.73 2.27
C ASP A 216 -14.61 23.93 1.94
N GLY A 217 -14.58 22.60 2.08
CA GLY A 217 -15.72 21.73 1.81
C GLY A 217 -16.83 21.88 2.84
N VAL A 218 -16.45 22.20 4.07
CA VAL A 218 -17.36 22.57 5.17
C VAL A 218 -16.84 23.79 5.92
N ALA A 219 -17.75 24.51 6.58
CA ALA A 219 -17.46 25.58 7.52
C ALA A 219 -18.34 25.43 8.78
N TRP A 220 -18.06 26.19 9.84
CA TRP A 220 -18.92 26.25 11.02
C TRP A 220 -20.14 27.18 10.79
N ASP A 221 -21.36 26.73 11.11
CA ASP A 221 -22.56 27.59 11.03
C ASP A 221 -22.60 28.56 12.22
N ARG A 222 -22.25 29.83 11.97
CA ARG A 222 -22.26 30.93 12.97
C ARG A 222 -21.40 30.59 14.21
N PRO A 223 -20.06 30.49 14.07
CA PRO A 223 -19.19 30.07 15.16
C PRO A 223 -19.27 30.99 16.39
N GLU A 224 -19.57 32.28 16.22
CA GLU A 224 -19.85 33.23 17.32
C GLU A 224 -20.93 32.73 18.29
N ARG A 225 -21.92 31.97 17.79
CA ARG A 225 -23.12 31.56 18.54
C ARG A 225 -23.14 30.07 18.87
N TYR A 226 -22.48 29.23 18.08
CA TYR A 226 -22.53 27.77 18.21
C TYR A 226 -21.14 27.11 18.27
N GLY A 227 -20.06 27.90 18.35
CA GLY A 227 -18.68 27.40 18.36
C GLY A 227 -18.41 26.48 17.17
N GLN A 228 -17.82 25.32 17.46
CA GLN A 228 -17.53 24.29 16.46
C GLN A 228 -18.65 23.24 16.32
N ASP A 229 -19.78 23.41 17.00
CA ASP A 229 -20.79 22.36 17.24
C ASP A 229 -21.82 22.20 16.10
N ARG A 230 -21.72 23.02 15.03
CA ARG A 230 -22.58 22.98 13.84
C ARG A 230 -21.79 23.14 12.54
N LEU A 231 -22.15 22.36 11.53
CA LEU A 231 -21.54 22.40 10.20
C LEU A 231 -22.47 22.97 9.13
N LEU A 232 -21.85 23.66 8.18
CA LEU A 232 -22.41 24.23 6.97
C LEU A 232 -21.61 23.69 5.77
N VAL A 233 -22.27 23.41 4.65
CA VAL A 233 -21.63 23.15 3.35
C VAL A 233 -21.72 24.44 2.50
N PRO A 234 -20.62 25.21 2.33
CA PRO A 234 -20.68 26.53 1.68
C PRO A 234 -21.21 26.47 0.24
N ALA A 235 -20.81 25.45 -0.53
CA ALA A 235 -21.26 25.25 -1.90
C ALA A 235 -22.78 25.08 -2.03
N ILE A 236 -23.41 24.35 -1.11
CA ILE A 236 -24.88 24.17 -1.07
C ILE A 236 -25.57 25.48 -0.70
N GLN A 237 -25.06 26.20 0.31
CA GLN A 237 -25.62 27.49 0.68
C GLN A 237 -25.52 28.51 -0.47
N ALA A 238 -24.41 28.55 -1.18
CA ALA A 238 -24.23 29.41 -2.35
C ALA A 238 -25.21 29.05 -3.49
N ALA A 239 -25.39 27.75 -3.78
CA ALA A 239 -26.37 27.29 -4.76
C ALA A 239 -27.81 27.65 -4.36
N TYR A 240 -28.18 27.48 -3.09
CA TYR A 240 -29.50 27.85 -2.57
C TYR A 240 -29.76 29.35 -2.60
N ARG A 241 -28.75 30.19 -2.27
CA ARG A 241 -28.84 31.64 -2.42
C ARG A 241 -29.07 32.05 -3.88
N ARG A 242 -28.33 31.47 -4.83
CA ARG A 242 -28.52 31.72 -6.28
C ARG A 242 -29.93 31.31 -6.74
N SER A 243 -30.37 30.11 -6.37
CA SER A 243 -31.72 29.62 -6.70
C SER A 243 -32.82 30.53 -6.14
N ARG A 244 -32.70 30.95 -4.87
CA ARG A 244 -33.68 31.86 -4.26
C ARG A 244 -33.68 33.25 -4.92
N ALA A 245 -32.51 33.78 -5.27
CA ALA A 245 -32.42 35.05 -5.99
C ALA A 245 -33.12 34.99 -7.36
N ALA A 246 -32.84 33.93 -8.14
CA ALA A 246 -33.51 33.70 -9.43
C ALA A 246 -35.04 33.55 -9.29
N SER A 247 -35.53 32.91 -8.22
CA SER A 247 -36.97 32.81 -7.92
C SER A 247 -37.59 34.08 -7.29
N THR A 248 -36.83 35.17 -7.12
CA THR A 248 -37.31 36.45 -6.54
C THR A 248 -37.22 37.60 -7.55
N ALA A 249 -36.68 37.38 -8.75
CA ALA A 249 -36.71 38.37 -9.82
C ALA A 249 -38.14 38.52 -10.38
N PRO A 250 -38.71 39.74 -10.46
CA PRO A 250 -39.96 39.95 -11.16
C PRO A 250 -39.78 39.75 -12.67
N ALA A 251 -40.81 39.27 -13.35
CA ALA A 251 -40.82 39.20 -14.81
C ALA A 251 -41.07 40.59 -15.40
N GLU A 252 -40.22 41.03 -16.33
CA GLU A 252 -40.49 42.22 -17.15
C GLU A 252 -41.54 41.90 -18.24
N PRO A 253 -42.40 42.85 -18.61
CA PRO A 253 -43.48 42.62 -19.56
C PRO A 253 -42.96 42.52 -21.00
N THR A 254 -43.27 41.42 -21.67
CA THR A 254 -43.08 41.27 -23.12
C THR A 254 -44.00 42.23 -23.89
N VAL A 255 -43.42 43.03 -24.79
CA VAL A 255 -44.17 43.81 -25.78
C VAL A 255 -44.36 42.96 -27.04
N GLU A 256 -45.60 42.83 -27.51
CA GLU A 256 -45.93 42.08 -28.72
C GLU A 256 -45.89 42.95 -29.99
N GLY A 257 -45.63 42.30 -31.13
CA GLY A 257 -45.76 42.88 -32.48
C GLY A 257 -44.50 42.70 -33.34
N VAL A 258 -44.58 42.35 -34.63
CA VAL A 258 -45.75 42.00 -35.48
C VAL A 258 -45.33 40.89 -36.47
N SER A 259 -46.28 40.08 -36.91
CA SER A 259 -46.10 38.97 -37.86
C SER A 259 -45.56 39.38 -39.24
N ALA A 260 -44.73 38.51 -39.82
CA ALA A 260 -44.57 38.35 -41.27
C ALA A 260 -44.24 36.88 -41.59
N SER A 261 -44.76 36.36 -42.71
CA SER A 261 -44.69 34.94 -43.07
C SER A 261 -44.26 34.75 -44.53
N ALA A 262 -43.33 33.84 -44.80
CA ALA A 262 -43.08 33.32 -46.15
C ALA A 262 -42.44 31.90 -46.11
N SER A 263 -42.75 31.13 -47.15
CA SER A 263 -42.43 29.71 -47.38
C SER A 263 -41.03 29.47 -47.98
N ALA A 264 -40.67 28.18 -48.10
CA ALA A 264 -39.72 27.62 -49.10
C ALA A 264 -38.21 27.98 -48.92
N GLU A 265 -37.22 27.21 -49.43
CA GLU A 265 -37.23 25.87 -50.05
C GLU A 265 -35.83 25.19 -49.91
N GLU A 266 -35.55 24.21 -50.77
CA GLU A 266 -34.29 23.48 -51.06
C GLU A 266 -32.98 24.33 -51.11
N ALA A 267 -31.74 23.80 -51.07
CA ALA A 267 -31.22 22.42 -51.07
C ALA A 267 -29.78 22.34 -50.46
N ALA A 268 -29.18 21.13 -50.46
CA ALA A 268 -27.71 20.91 -50.28
C ALA A 268 -26.95 21.12 -51.63
N PRO A 269 -25.59 21.11 -51.71
CA PRO A 269 -24.81 19.88 -51.46
C PRO A 269 -23.37 20.08 -50.89
N GLU A 270 -22.65 18.96 -50.81
CA GLU A 270 -21.19 18.81 -50.64
C GLU A 270 -20.47 19.08 -52.01
N ALA A 271 -19.16 18.95 -52.25
CA ALA A 271 -18.08 18.22 -51.55
C ALA A 271 -16.65 18.69 -51.95
N SER A 272 -15.66 17.87 -51.52
CA SER A 272 -14.27 17.66 -52.01
C SER A 272 -14.00 17.94 -53.52
N CYS A 273 -12.76 18.07 -54.03
CA CYS A 273 -11.58 17.22 -53.76
C CYS A 273 -10.21 17.80 -54.22
N ALA A 274 -9.16 16.96 -54.15
CA ALA A 274 -7.81 17.12 -54.67
C ALA A 274 -7.73 17.30 -56.21
N GLY A 275 -6.61 17.65 -56.85
CA GLY A 275 -5.24 17.92 -56.38
C GLY A 275 -4.17 17.21 -57.26
N CYS A 276 -2.93 17.73 -57.29
CA CYS A 276 -1.82 17.21 -58.12
C CYS A 276 -0.46 17.42 -57.41
N ALA A 277 0.67 16.78 -57.78
CA ALA A 277 0.98 15.44 -58.30
C ALA A 277 2.51 15.39 -58.61
N ALA A 278 3.24 14.36 -58.15
CA ALA A 278 4.60 14.03 -58.63
C ALA A 278 5.02 12.61 -58.19
N HIS A 279 5.88 11.96 -58.99
CA HIS A 279 6.46 10.63 -58.74
C HIS A 279 7.91 10.75 -58.22
N GLU A 280 8.41 9.72 -57.53
CA GLU A 280 9.52 8.87 -58.02
C GLU A 280 9.87 7.71 -57.07
N LYS A 281 10.64 6.75 -57.57
CA LYS A 281 11.15 5.54 -56.92
C LYS A 281 12.66 5.42 -57.23
N PRO A 282 13.44 4.67 -56.44
CA PRO A 282 14.02 3.47 -57.06
C PRO A 282 14.07 2.22 -56.17
N ASP A 283 14.26 1.09 -56.85
CA ASP A 283 14.66 -0.24 -56.36
C ASP A 283 16.19 -0.23 -56.06
N ASP A 284 16.91 -1.25 -55.57
CA ASP A 284 16.73 -2.51 -54.82
C ASP A 284 18.16 -3.00 -54.43
N LEU A 285 18.34 -3.99 -53.55
CA LEU A 285 19.48 -4.93 -53.60
C LEU A 285 19.37 -6.09 -52.58
N LEU A 286 19.58 -7.32 -53.08
CA LEU A 286 19.63 -8.58 -52.34
C LEU A 286 21.00 -8.87 -51.70
N LEU A 287 20.99 -9.68 -50.63
CA LEU A 287 22.07 -10.63 -50.29
C LEU A 287 21.46 -11.92 -49.71
N GLU A 288 21.90 -13.07 -50.21
CA GLU A 288 21.48 -14.43 -49.80
C GLU A 288 22.53 -15.12 -48.89
N GLY A 289 22.16 -16.26 -48.29
CA GLY A 289 23.05 -17.22 -47.62
C GLY A 289 23.28 -16.93 -46.12
N ASP A 290 23.00 -17.82 -45.16
CA ASP A 290 23.11 -19.29 -45.19
C ASP A 290 21.98 -19.99 -44.42
N GLY A 291 21.66 -21.22 -44.82
CA GLY A 291 20.49 -21.95 -44.32
C GLY A 291 20.77 -22.91 -43.15
N TRP A 292 19.88 -22.89 -42.15
CA TRP A 292 19.60 -24.04 -41.28
C TRP A 292 18.09 -24.26 -41.21
N ALA A 293 17.61 -25.23 -42.00
CA ALA A 293 16.20 -25.60 -42.02
C ALA A 293 15.92 -26.75 -41.05
N GLN A 294 14.99 -26.55 -40.12
CA GLN A 294 14.13 -27.64 -39.66
C GLN A 294 12.72 -27.12 -39.40
N LEU A 295 11.76 -27.62 -40.17
CA LEU A 295 10.37 -27.20 -40.14
C LEU A 295 9.67 -27.72 -38.87
N CYS A 296 8.87 -26.87 -38.23
CA CYS A 296 7.94 -27.23 -37.16
C CYS A 296 6.58 -26.59 -37.42
N PHE A 297 5.51 -27.23 -36.95
CA PHE A 297 4.11 -27.04 -37.38
C PHE A 297 3.42 -25.80 -36.74
N GLU A 298 4.11 -24.65 -36.70
CA GLU A 298 3.60 -23.40 -36.08
C GLU A 298 3.60 -22.15 -36.98
N ASP A 299 3.58 -22.29 -38.31
CA ASP A 299 3.43 -21.14 -39.25
C ASP A 299 2.48 -21.46 -40.42
N VAL A 300 1.21 -21.00 -40.31
CA VAL A 300 0.25 -20.85 -41.43
C VAL A 300 -0.63 -19.63 -41.15
N PRO A 301 -0.66 -18.58 -41.99
CA PRO A 301 -1.63 -17.50 -41.89
C PRO A 301 -3.01 -17.95 -42.41
N VAL A 302 -4.09 -17.38 -41.87
CA VAL A 302 -5.46 -17.67 -42.34
C VAL A 302 -5.67 -17.05 -43.73
N GLU A 303 -5.89 -17.88 -44.74
CA GLU A 303 -6.33 -17.42 -46.06
C GLU A 303 -7.79 -16.95 -46.04
N ALA A 304 -8.06 -15.84 -46.71
CA ALA A 304 -9.41 -15.32 -46.89
C ALA A 304 -10.07 -15.92 -48.14
N ALA A 305 -11.11 -16.72 -47.96
CA ALA A 305 -11.93 -17.21 -49.07
C ALA A 305 -12.84 -16.09 -49.61
N GLY A 306 -12.53 -15.58 -50.80
CA GLY A 306 -13.36 -14.61 -51.51
C GLY A 306 -14.54 -15.26 -52.25
N SER A 307 -15.62 -14.49 -52.42
CA SER A 307 -16.65 -14.74 -53.43
C SER A 307 -17.15 -13.39 -53.95
N ALA A 308 -17.28 -13.23 -55.26
CA ALA A 308 -17.54 -11.95 -55.91
C ALA A 308 -18.64 -12.05 -56.98
N CYS A 309 -19.63 -11.16 -56.88
CA CYS A 309 -20.61 -10.73 -57.88
C CYS A 309 -21.30 -9.46 -57.32
N GLY A 310 -21.49 -8.33 -58.02
CA GLY A 310 -20.94 -7.88 -59.31
C GLY A 310 -21.59 -6.57 -59.79
N ASP A 311 -20.80 -5.73 -60.48
CA ASP A 311 -21.17 -4.71 -61.50
C ASP A 311 -21.96 -3.41 -61.23
N GLN A 312 -21.54 -2.36 -61.98
CA GLN A 312 -22.26 -1.13 -62.46
C GLN A 312 -22.63 -0.01 -61.45
N ASN A 313 -22.65 1.31 -61.75
CA ASN A 313 -22.11 2.24 -62.80
C ASN A 313 -22.42 3.72 -62.34
N THR A 314 -21.94 4.88 -62.83
CA THR A 314 -20.73 5.40 -63.54
C THR A 314 -20.72 6.96 -63.45
N GLU A 315 -19.62 7.64 -63.86
CA GLU A 315 -19.53 9.07 -64.34
C GLU A 315 -19.75 10.24 -63.33
N SER A 316 -18.87 11.26 -63.24
CA SER A 316 -18.56 12.45 -64.12
C SER A 316 -19.61 13.58 -64.03
N GLU A 317 -19.34 14.90 -64.13
CA GLU A 317 -18.12 15.75 -64.32
C GLU A 317 -18.44 17.18 -63.76
N ALA A 318 -17.59 17.89 -63.01
CA ALA A 318 -16.47 18.78 -63.39
C ALA A 318 -16.80 20.27 -63.76
N SER A 319 -16.03 21.20 -63.18
CA SER A 319 -15.80 22.62 -63.59
C SER A 319 -16.95 23.66 -63.49
N SER A 320 -16.73 24.99 -63.58
CA SER A 320 -15.79 25.93 -62.90
C SER A 320 -15.93 27.35 -63.52
N GLN A 321 -15.89 28.47 -62.76
CA GLN A 321 -15.28 29.76 -63.19
C GLN A 321 -15.37 30.94 -62.17
N VAL A 322 -14.26 31.71 -62.07
CA VAL A 322 -14.00 33.16 -61.75
C VAL A 322 -14.89 34.00 -60.79
N ASP A 323 -14.41 35.07 -60.10
CA ASP A 323 -13.07 35.53 -59.62
C ASP A 323 -13.22 36.85 -58.78
N GLN A 324 -12.15 37.27 -58.08
CA GLN A 324 -11.92 38.58 -57.41
C GLN A 324 -12.72 38.90 -56.12
N GLY A 325 -12.15 39.57 -55.10
CA GLY A 325 -10.80 40.15 -54.98
C GLY A 325 -10.41 40.62 -53.55
N PHE A 326 -9.26 41.31 -53.44
CA PHE A 326 -8.66 41.92 -52.24
C PHE A 326 -9.56 43.04 -51.62
N ASP A 327 -9.33 43.62 -50.42
CA ASP A 327 -8.06 43.94 -49.73
C ASP A 327 -8.27 44.25 -48.22
N GLY A 328 -7.21 44.57 -47.47
CA GLY A 328 -7.28 45.64 -46.45
C GLY A 328 -7.24 45.30 -44.95
N THR A 329 -6.04 45.44 -44.36
CA THR A 329 -5.73 45.89 -42.98
C THR A 329 -6.78 46.84 -42.34
N SER A 330 -7.05 46.93 -41.03
CA SER A 330 -6.28 46.74 -39.76
C SER A 330 -7.31 46.69 -38.59
N GLY A 331 -7.06 46.29 -37.33
CA GLY A 331 -5.98 46.55 -36.38
C GLY A 331 -6.50 47.42 -35.20
N GLY A 332 -6.62 46.84 -34.01
CA GLY A 332 -7.09 47.55 -32.79
C GLY A 332 -7.75 46.60 -31.78
N ALA A 333 -7.38 46.71 -30.50
CA ALA A 333 -7.86 45.80 -29.44
C ALA A 333 -8.55 46.56 -28.29
N VAL A 334 -9.70 46.07 -27.83
CA VAL A 334 -10.41 46.49 -26.60
C VAL A 334 -10.93 45.24 -25.88
N CYS A 335 -11.16 45.35 -24.58
CA CYS A 335 -11.38 44.23 -23.64
C CYS A 335 -12.78 43.57 -23.72
N ALA A 336 -12.90 42.45 -23.01
CA ALA A 336 -14.06 41.56 -22.99
C ALA A 336 -15.29 42.12 -22.24
N ASP A 337 -16.48 41.61 -22.64
CA ASP A 337 -17.44 41.04 -21.69
C ASP A 337 -18.30 39.95 -22.36
N PRO A 338 -18.52 38.74 -21.78
CA PRO A 338 -19.20 37.64 -22.46
C PRO A 338 -20.68 37.49 -22.06
N HIS A 339 -21.59 38.09 -22.84
CA HIS A 339 -23.01 37.72 -22.79
C HIS A 339 -23.26 36.40 -23.55
N ALA A 340 -23.47 35.31 -22.82
CA ALA A 340 -23.95 34.05 -23.40
C ALA A 340 -25.47 34.05 -23.52
N ALA A 341 -26.00 33.93 -24.74
CA ALA A 341 -27.44 33.88 -25.00
C ALA A 341 -28.12 32.63 -24.41
N HIS A 342 -29.40 32.74 -24.08
CA HIS A 342 -30.19 31.64 -23.53
C HIS A 342 -30.56 30.61 -24.62
N PRO A 343 -30.40 29.30 -24.37
CA PRO A 343 -30.95 28.26 -25.25
C PRO A 343 -32.48 28.12 -25.05
N PRO A 344 -33.26 27.86 -26.12
CA PRO A 344 -34.72 27.73 -26.04
C PRO A 344 -35.19 26.37 -25.48
N VAL A 345 -36.46 26.30 -25.06
CA VAL A 345 -37.10 25.10 -24.51
C VAL A 345 -37.94 24.40 -25.58
N VAL A 346 -37.48 23.26 -26.12
CA VAL A 346 -38.28 22.40 -27.03
C VAL A 346 -38.00 20.90 -26.80
N THR A 347 -39.06 20.09 -26.93
CA THR A 347 -39.20 18.61 -27.04
C THR A 347 -38.40 17.63 -26.16
N LEU A 348 -39.13 16.65 -25.63
CA LEU A 348 -38.61 15.41 -25.06
C LEU A 348 -38.28 14.40 -26.17
N SER A 349 -37.00 14.07 -26.37
CA SER A 349 -36.57 13.00 -27.29
C SER A 349 -36.50 11.63 -26.59
N PRO A 350 -37.00 10.53 -27.20
CA PRO A 350 -37.11 9.23 -26.56
C PRO A 350 -35.79 8.44 -26.57
N SER A 351 -34.93 8.67 -25.57
CA SER A 351 -33.77 7.79 -25.33
C SER A 351 -33.37 7.69 -23.85
N SER A 352 -32.64 6.63 -23.51
CA SER A 352 -32.10 6.38 -22.17
C SER A 352 -30.57 6.41 -22.18
N ALA A 353 -29.95 6.90 -21.11
CA ALA A 353 -28.51 7.13 -21.03
C ALA A 353 -27.67 5.84 -20.83
N GLY A 354 -28.24 4.67 -21.14
CA GLY A 354 -27.57 3.37 -21.14
C GLY A 354 -27.79 2.59 -22.44
N ALA A 355 -28.12 3.27 -23.53
CA ALA A 355 -28.38 2.68 -24.85
C ALA A 355 -27.51 3.29 -25.97
N LEU A 356 -26.39 3.92 -25.60
CA LEU A 356 -25.39 4.49 -26.50
C LEU A 356 -24.00 4.28 -25.89
N ASP A 357 -23.10 3.67 -26.65
CA ASP A 357 -21.74 3.41 -26.22
C ASP A 357 -20.91 4.70 -26.04
N CYS A 358 -19.79 4.57 -25.33
CA CYS A 358 -18.76 5.60 -25.18
C CYS A 358 -19.24 6.97 -24.65
N PHE A 359 -19.32 7.10 -23.32
CA PHE A 359 -19.46 8.39 -22.63
C PHE A 359 -18.28 8.62 -21.67
N SER A 360 -17.10 8.94 -22.22
CA SER A 360 -15.92 9.33 -21.44
C SER A 360 -15.12 10.40 -22.17
N GLY A 361 -14.80 11.48 -21.44
CA GLY A 361 -14.09 12.65 -21.97
C GLY A 361 -12.69 12.77 -21.40
N SER A 362 -11.69 13.02 -22.24
CA SER A 362 -10.31 13.17 -21.78
C SER A 362 -10.14 14.49 -21.04
N ALA A 363 -9.82 14.44 -19.74
CA ALA A 363 -9.53 15.62 -18.94
C ALA A 363 -8.18 16.24 -19.33
N VAL A 364 -8.12 17.58 -19.38
CA VAL A 364 -6.90 18.37 -19.54
C VAL A 364 -6.31 18.65 -18.15
N LEU A 365 -4.99 18.54 -18.00
CA LEU A 365 -4.29 18.80 -16.75
C LEU A 365 -3.70 20.21 -16.72
N GLY A 366 -3.92 20.92 -15.60
CA GLY A 366 -2.95 21.87 -15.07
C GLY A 366 -2.17 21.18 -13.95
N GLU A 367 -0.85 21.25 -13.98
CA GLU A 367 0.04 20.63 -12.99
C GLU A 367 0.91 21.69 -12.30
N ASP A 368 0.53 22.05 -11.07
CA ASP A 368 1.45 22.70 -10.15
C ASP A 368 2.39 21.66 -9.50
N ARG A 369 3.64 22.06 -9.26
CA ARG A 369 4.73 21.15 -8.89
C ARG A 369 4.55 20.57 -7.48
N LEU A 370 4.61 19.25 -7.37
CA LEU A 370 4.73 18.56 -6.09
C LEU A 370 6.17 18.66 -5.55
N PRO A 371 6.38 18.86 -4.24
CA PRO A 371 7.70 18.77 -3.62
C PRO A 371 8.33 17.38 -3.73
N GLU A 372 9.66 17.32 -3.66
CA GLU A 372 10.43 16.08 -3.71
C GLU A 372 10.26 15.22 -2.46
N ARG A 373 10.51 13.91 -2.59
CA ARG A 373 10.54 12.97 -1.47
C ARG A 373 11.87 13.09 -0.73
N ALA A 374 11.85 13.58 0.51
CA ALA A 374 12.79 13.13 1.51
C ALA A 374 12.32 11.76 2.05
N GLY A 375 13.25 10.85 2.33
CA GLY A 375 12.94 9.55 2.91
C GLY A 375 14.11 8.99 3.70
N ALA A 376 13.81 8.50 4.90
CA ALA A 376 14.63 7.68 5.78
C ALA A 376 13.69 7.03 6.81
N ASP A 377 13.97 5.77 7.16
CA ASP A 377 13.34 4.92 8.19
C ASP A 377 11.79 4.74 8.10
N GLU A 378 11.21 3.55 8.23
CA GLU A 378 11.70 2.27 8.79
C GLU A 378 11.35 1.10 7.86
N ASP A 379 12.32 0.24 7.52
CA ASP A 379 12.08 -1.14 7.05
C ASP A 379 13.43 -1.90 7.01
N LEU A 380 13.65 -2.87 7.89
CA LEU A 380 14.77 -3.82 7.82
C LEU A 380 14.27 -5.24 8.07
N GLN A 381 14.36 -6.07 7.03
CA GLN A 381 13.99 -7.47 7.07
C GLN A 381 15.07 -8.33 7.75
N GLU A 382 14.65 -9.40 8.41
CA GLU A 382 15.54 -10.45 8.91
C GLU A 382 16.31 -11.10 7.76
N THR A 383 17.62 -11.32 7.94
CA THR A 383 18.46 -12.06 7.00
C THR A 383 19.26 -13.14 7.72
N THR A 384 18.67 -14.33 7.82
CA THR A 384 19.32 -15.53 8.36
C THR A 384 20.30 -16.11 7.35
N GLY A 385 21.60 -15.98 7.61
CA GLY A 385 22.67 -16.59 6.81
C GLY A 385 23.52 -17.54 7.64
N ILE A 386 23.34 -18.85 7.47
CA ILE A 386 24.16 -19.90 8.11
C ILE A 386 25.21 -20.40 7.12
N LEU A 387 26.49 -20.38 7.52
CA LEU A 387 27.50 -21.33 7.05
C LEU A 387 28.36 -21.81 8.23
N ALA A 388 28.96 -22.99 8.09
CA ALA A 388 29.43 -23.80 9.21
C ALA A 388 30.95 -23.89 9.37
N GLY A 389 31.40 -24.21 10.58
CA GLY A 389 32.74 -24.69 10.92
C GLY A 389 32.61 -25.74 12.04
N ALA A 390 33.39 -26.84 11.96
CA ALA A 390 33.04 -28.09 12.64
C ALA A 390 34.01 -28.52 13.77
N ALA A 391 33.40 -29.17 14.76
CA ALA A 391 33.88 -30.30 15.58
C ALA A 391 35.28 -30.28 16.28
N GLY A 392 35.25 -30.71 17.55
CA GLY A 392 36.43 -31.15 18.32
C GLY A 392 36.91 -30.14 19.38
N GLY A 393 37.19 -30.52 20.63
CA GLY A 393 36.96 -31.82 21.28
C GLY A 393 37.57 -31.87 22.70
N ALA A 394 37.01 -32.71 23.56
CA ALA A 394 37.54 -33.22 24.84
C ALA A 394 38.33 -32.29 25.81
N SER A 395 37.77 -32.09 27.01
CA SER A 395 38.60 -32.06 28.25
C SER A 395 38.98 -33.50 28.65
N PRO A 396 40.14 -33.74 29.27
CA PRO A 396 40.06 -34.22 30.66
C PRO A 396 41.22 -33.82 31.63
N LEU A 397 40.81 -33.39 32.82
CA LEU A 397 41.32 -33.74 34.17
C LEU A 397 42.75 -34.34 34.38
N ARG A 398 43.60 -33.58 35.10
CA ARG A 398 44.37 -33.92 36.33
C ARG A 398 44.52 -32.59 37.12
N GLY A 399 44.61 -32.50 38.45
CA GLY A 399 45.25 -33.36 39.46
C GLY A 399 46.63 -32.75 39.82
N GLU A 400 47.01 -32.44 41.07
CA GLU A 400 46.42 -32.68 42.40
C GLU A 400 46.92 -31.63 43.45
N GLN A 401 46.35 -31.64 44.67
CA GLN A 401 46.88 -31.12 45.97
C GLN A 401 47.24 -29.59 46.08
N GLN A 402 46.93 -28.84 47.15
CA GLN A 402 47.12 -29.00 48.62
C GLN A 402 48.60 -28.99 49.08
N SER A 403 48.98 -28.41 50.23
CA SER A 403 48.37 -27.41 51.13
C SER A 403 49.42 -26.96 52.19
N ALA A 404 49.15 -25.88 52.95
CA ALA A 404 49.93 -25.42 54.11
C ALA A 404 51.39 -24.94 53.81
N SER A 405 52.03 -24.07 54.59
CA SER A 405 51.93 -23.87 56.04
C SER A 405 52.09 -22.41 56.50
N THR A 406 51.59 -22.14 57.70
CA THR A 406 51.84 -20.94 58.51
C THR A 406 53.30 -20.88 58.98
N GLY A 407 53.84 -19.66 59.12
CA GLY A 407 55.16 -19.40 59.70
C GLY A 407 55.25 -17.98 60.25
N SER A 408 55.07 -17.81 61.56
CA SER A 408 55.26 -16.53 62.25
C SER A 408 56.74 -16.26 62.48
N GLY A 409 57.21 -15.04 62.18
CA GLY A 409 58.57 -14.61 62.51
C GLY A 409 58.77 -13.13 62.21
N TRP A 410 59.22 -12.37 63.21
CA TRP A 410 59.60 -10.96 63.01
C TRP A 410 61.04 -10.89 62.51
N GLY A 411 61.28 -10.07 61.48
CA GLY A 411 62.63 -9.79 60.99
C GLY A 411 62.62 -8.60 60.06
N SER A 412 63.17 -7.47 60.51
CA SER A 412 63.37 -6.28 59.67
C SER A 412 64.76 -6.34 59.01
N PRO A 413 64.85 -6.53 57.68
CA PRO A 413 66.04 -6.15 56.96
C PRO A 413 66.08 -4.63 56.78
N VAL A 414 67.11 -4.04 57.37
CA VAL A 414 67.84 -2.82 56.98
C VAL A 414 67.36 -2.10 55.71
N ARG A 415 67.24 -0.76 55.80
CA ARG A 415 67.09 0.13 54.64
C ARG A 415 68.38 0.13 53.79
N THR A 416 68.50 -0.78 52.82
CA THR A 416 69.41 -0.59 51.68
C THR A 416 68.74 0.34 50.67
N GLY A 417 69.43 1.42 50.31
CA GLY A 417 68.91 2.49 49.45
C GLY A 417 69.04 2.20 47.96
N ASP A 418 68.49 1.08 47.49
CA ASP A 418 68.48 0.77 46.05
C ASP A 418 67.39 1.57 45.32
N PHE A 419 67.81 2.37 44.35
CA PHE A 419 66.90 3.12 43.47
C PHE A 419 66.19 2.16 42.52
N VAL A 420 65.02 1.65 42.94
CA VAL A 420 64.10 0.92 42.05
C VAL A 420 63.74 1.82 40.87
N GLY A 421 64.23 1.47 39.68
CA GLY A 421 63.99 2.24 38.46
C GLY A 421 62.50 2.45 38.20
N ALA A 422 62.11 3.70 37.96
CA ALA A 422 60.71 4.08 37.78
C ALA A 422 60.06 3.27 36.65
N VAL A 423 58.92 2.62 36.95
CA VAL A 423 58.21 1.82 35.97
C VAL A 423 57.59 2.74 34.92
N GLY A 424 58.07 2.64 33.68
CA GLY A 424 57.55 3.43 32.56
C GLY A 424 56.09 3.09 32.23
N VAL A 425 55.36 4.10 31.74
CA VAL A 425 54.07 3.88 31.07
C VAL A 425 54.34 3.28 29.68
N PRO A 426 53.73 2.14 29.29
CA PRO A 426 53.87 1.58 27.95
C PRO A 426 53.46 2.57 26.86
N GLU A 427 54.18 2.57 25.73
CA GLU A 427 54.01 3.54 24.63
C GLU A 427 52.55 3.61 24.15
N ASP A 428 51.93 2.45 23.94
CA ASP A 428 50.54 2.29 23.49
C ASP A 428 49.50 2.81 24.50
N LEU A 429 49.89 3.04 25.75
CA LEU A 429 49.01 3.52 26.82
C LEU A 429 49.31 4.96 27.27
N LYS A 430 50.35 5.62 26.75
CA LYS A 430 50.74 6.98 27.17
C LYS A 430 49.59 7.98 27.10
N VAL A 431 48.82 7.98 26.01
CA VAL A 431 47.65 8.87 25.83
C VAL A 431 46.58 8.56 26.87
N ALA A 432 46.19 7.30 27.03
CA ALA A 432 45.13 6.86 27.94
C ALA A 432 45.46 7.08 29.43
N LEU A 433 46.75 6.94 29.80
CA LEU A 433 47.22 7.02 31.18
C LEU A 433 47.87 8.37 31.54
N ALA A 434 47.93 9.34 30.62
CA ALA A 434 48.52 10.67 30.86
C ALA A 434 48.07 11.34 32.18
N PRO A 435 46.80 11.30 32.62
CA PRO A 435 46.37 11.90 33.90
C PRO A 435 47.00 11.26 35.15
N VAL A 436 47.44 10.00 35.05
CA VAL A 436 48.02 9.19 36.15
C VAL A 436 49.49 8.81 35.91
N ALA A 437 50.13 9.32 34.85
CA ALA A 437 51.49 8.92 34.48
C ALA A 437 52.52 9.16 35.59
N TRP A 438 52.34 10.24 36.37
CA TRP A 438 53.18 10.56 37.53
C TRP A 438 52.99 9.60 38.72
N LEU A 439 51.78 9.05 38.90
CA LEU A 439 51.51 7.99 39.87
C LEU A 439 52.07 6.64 39.39
N TRP A 440 52.06 6.40 38.08
CA TRP A 440 52.52 5.14 37.47
C TRP A 440 54.02 4.92 37.67
N ALA A 441 54.82 6.00 37.64
CA ALA A 441 56.24 5.97 37.99
C ALA A 441 56.51 5.46 39.43
N GLY A 442 55.53 5.59 40.35
CA GLY A 442 55.61 5.10 41.72
C GLY A 442 55.25 3.62 41.92
N LEU A 443 54.96 2.87 40.85
CA LEU A 443 54.65 1.43 40.94
C LEU A 443 55.92 0.61 41.25
N GLY A 444 56.17 0.32 42.53
CA GLY A 444 57.38 -0.38 43.01
C GLY A 444 57.61 -1.82 42.53
N ARG A 445 56.83 -2.35 41.57
CA ARG A 445 57.06 -3.65 40.90
C ARG A 445 56.62 -3.61 39.43
N ALA A 446 57.54 -3.94 38.51
CA ALA A 446 57.25 -3.99 37.08
C ALA A 446 56.14 -4.98 36.70
N SER A 447 56.00 -6.10 37.44
CA SER A 447 54.92 -7.08 37.25
C SER A 447 53.53 -6.50 37.53
N THR A 448 53.40 -5.60 38.52
CA THR A 448 52.15 -4.87 38.78
C THR A 448 51.81 -3.92 37.64
N GLY A 449 52.81 -3.21 37.10
CA GLY A 449 52.64 -2.36 35.91
C GLY A 449 52.21 -3.14 34.67
N ALA A 450 52.82 -4.30 34.42
CA ALA A 450 52.45 -5.18 33.31
C ALA A 450 51.01 -5.74 33.44
N TRP A 451 50.60 -6.11 34.66
CA TRP A 451 49.23 -6.55 34.95
C TRP A 451 48.21 -5.42 34.74
N LEU A 452 48.46 -4.23 35.30
CA LEU A 452 47.61 -3.06 35.10
C LEU A 452 47.50 -2.69 33.62
N ALA A 453 48.60 -2.72 32.86
CA ALA A 453 48.59 -2.45 31.42
C ALA A 453 47.71 -3.45 30.66
N LYS A 454 47.71 -4.73 31.03
CA LYS A 454 46.78 -5.73 30.46
C LYS A 454 45.32 -5.40 30.78
N THR A 455 45.01 -4.91 31.99
CA THR A 455 43.66 -4.47 32.34
C THR A 455 43.24 -3.23 31.53
N VAL A 456 44.09 -2.20 31.47
CA VAL A 456 43.81 -0.96 30.70
C VAL A 456 43.51 -1.26 29.23
N ARG A 457 44.29 -2.14 28.59
CA ARG A 457 44.05 -2.59 27.20
C ARG A 457 42.68 -3.26 27.01
N ARG A 458 42.22 -4.06 27.98
CA ARG A 458 40.89 -4.69 27.93
C ARG A 458 39.77 -3.64 27.96
N GLU A 459 39.92 -2.60 28.78
CA GLU A 459 38.94 -1.52 28.86
C GLU A 459 38.94 -0.64 27.59
N LEU A 460 40.10 -0.43 26.94
CA LEU A 460 40.17 0.21 25.63
C LEU A 460 39.43 -0.59 24.54
N VAL A 461 39.57 -1.92 24.53
CA VAL A 461 38.77 -2.81 23.64
C VAL A 461 37.27 -2.71 23.96
N GLY A 462 36.90 -2.54 25.24
CA GLY A 462 35.53 -2.24 25.64
C GLY A 462 35.02 -0.90 25.10
N LEU A 463 35.82 0.16 25.18
CA LEU A 463 35.47 1.51 24.72
C LEU A 463 35.34 1.61 23.19
N ARG A 464 36.20 0.93 22.42
CA ARG A 464 36.11 0.93 20.94
C ARG A 464 34.78 0.39 20.41
N ARG A 465 34.11 -0.51 21.14
CA ARG A 465 32.73 -0.98 20.81
C ARG A 465 31.67 0.12 20.86
N PHE A 466 31.92 1.23 21.54
CA PHE A 466 31.00 2.35 21.70
C PHE A 466 31.42 3.60 20.91
N VAL A 467 32.72 3.74 20.60
CA VAL A 467 33.31 4.94 19.98
C VAL A 467 33.79 4.67 18.54
N GLY A 468 33.83 3.40 18.13
CA GLY A 468 34.47 2.94 16.89
C GLY A 468 35.99 2.88 17.01
N ASP A 469 36.64 2.33 15.98
CA ASP A 469 38.10 2.20 15.89
C ASP A 469 38.80 3.47 15.35
N GLY A 470 38.22 4.65 15.63
CA GLY A 470 38.81 5.94 15.28
C GLY A 470 40.11 6.21 16.05
N GLU A 471 41.14 6.69 15.35
CA GLU A 471 42.50 6.73 15.87
C GLU A 471 42.65 7.55 17.16
N GLY A 472 43.07 6.87 18.24
CA GLY A 472 43.28 7.46 19.56
C GLY A 472 42.01 7.92 20.29
N VAL A 473 40.80 7.70 19.75
CA VAL A 473 39.57 8.28 20.35
C VAL A 473 39.22 7.55 21.65
N ALA A 474 39.32 6.22 21.68
CA ALA A 474 39.09 5.42 22.90
C ALA A 474 40.10 5.76 24.01
N GLU A 475 41.35 6.03 23.63
CA GLU A 475 42.45 6.41 24.50
C GLU A 475 42.22 7.80 25.09
N ARG A 476 41.80 8.78 24.27
CA ARG A 476 41.38 10.11 24.73
C ARG A 476 40.17 10.01 25.68
N ARG A 477 39.15 9.21 25.35
CA ARG A 477 37.98 8.98 26.22
C ARG A 477 38.34 8.34 27.56
N LEU A 478 39.30 7.42 27.59
CA LEU A 478 39.79 6.83 28.84
C LEU A 478 40.59 7.86 29.67
N ALA A 479 41.44 8.67 29.03
CA ALA A 479 42.13 9.77 29.72
C ALA A 479 41.15 10.80 30.30
N GLU A 480 40.11 11.18 29.55
CA GLU A 480 39.03 12.03 30.04
C GLU A 480 38.30 11.41 31.26
N ARG A 481 37.99 10.11 31.23
CA ARG A 481 37.43 9.37 32.40
C ARG A 481 38.34 9.46 33.61
N LEU A 482 39.62 9.10 33.45
CA LEU A 482 40.57 9.11 34.56
C LEU A 482 40.74 10.51 35.14
N LYS A 483 40.90 11.53 34.29
CA LYS A 483 41.01 12.93 34.72
C LYS A 483 39.76 13.39 35.48
N ARG A 484 38.54 13.20 34.94
CA ARG A 484 37.28 13.56 35.62
C ARG A 484 37.19 12.95 37.02
N ARG A 485 37.73 11.74 37.24
CA ARG A 485 37.66 11.03 38.52
C ARG A 485 38.77 11.41 39.50
N LEU A 486 39.91 11.92 39.02
CA LEU A 486 40.92 12.62 39.82
C LEU A 486 40.41 14.01 40.26
N ASP A 487 39.85 14.79 39.34
CA ASP A 487 39.36 16.15 39.62
C ASP A 487 38.17 16.16 40.61
N ARG A 488 37.39 15.06 40.67
CA ARG A 488 36.22 14.90 41.56
C ARG A 488 36.55 14.39 42.97
N GLN A 489 37.77 13.92 43.26
CA GLN A 489 38.13 13.38 44.59
C GLN A 489 38.93 14.38 45.43
N ARG A 490 38.72 14.36 46.75
CA ARG A 490 39.35 15.29 47.70
C ARG A 490 40.55 14.70 48.45
N THR A 491 40.88 13.44 48.18
CA THR A 491 41.99 12.71 48.82
C THR A 491 43.02 12.28 47.77
N PRO A 492 44.33 12.29 48.09
CA PRO A 492 45.37 11.82 47.18
C PRO A 492 45.29 10.31 46.97
N VAL A 493 45.73 9.86 45.79
CA VAL A 493 45.81 8.43 45.44
C VAL A 493 47.01 7.79 46.16
N GLN A 494 46.74 6.99 47.18
CA GLN A 494 47.78 6.26 47.93
C GLN A 494 48.19 4.94 47.24
N ASP A 495 47.28 4.31 46.52
CA ASP A 495 47.52 3.09 45.73
C ASP A 495 46.86 3.25 44.35
N LEU A 496 47.68 3.38 43.32
CA LEU A 496 47.22 3.51 41.93
C LEU A 496 46.56 2.22 41.42
N ALA A 497 47.01 1.05 41.85
CA ALA A 497 46.47 -0.23 41.40
C ALA A 497 45.06 -0.45 41.95
N ALA A 498 44.87 -0.29 43.26
CA ALA A 498 43.53 -0.33 43.86
C ALA A 498 42.62 0.78 43.32
N TRP A 499 43.15 1.99 43.11
CA TRP A 499 42.38 3.10 42.55
C TRP A 499 41.92 2.84 41.12
N LEU A 500 42.81 2.41 40.20
CA LEU A 500 42.44 2.10 38.82
C LEU A 500 41.38 1.00 38.76
N ILE A 501 41.54 -0.08 39.52
CA ILE A 501 40.63 -1.23 39.48
C ILE A 501 39.26 -0.92 40.09
N ARG A 502 39.20 -0.17 41.21
CA ARG A 502 37.94 0.11 41.92
C ARG A 502 37.24 1.39 41.47
N ARG A 503 37.97 2.35 40.90
CA ARG A 503 37.46 3.71 40.63
C ARG A 503 37.93 4.33 39.32
N GLY A 504 39.13 4.05 38.81
CA GLY A 504 39.62 4.64 37.56
C GLY A 504 38.94 4.05 36.33
N LEU A 505 38.97 2.72 36.20
CA LEU A 505 38.59 2.00 34.99
C LEU A 505 37.09 1.67 34.84
N PRO A 506 36.38 1.13 35.86
CA PRO A 506 35.01 0.64 35.67
C PRO A 506 34.05 1.74 35.18
N GLN A 507 33.19 1.44 34.22
CA GLN A 507 32.14 2.37 33.80
C GLN A 507 31.13 2.59 34.95
N ASN A 508 30.72 3.84 35.18
CA ASN A 508 29.77 4.18 36.24
C ASN A 508 28.47 4.75 35.64
N ASN A 509 27.51 3.89 35.30
CA ASN A 509 26.23 4.29 34.72
C ASN A 509 25.20 4.64 35.82
N GLY A 510 25.09 5.92 36.15
CA GLY A 510 24.06 6.45 37.07
C GLY A 510 22.63 6.47 36.50
N CYS A 511 22.41 5.88 35.33
CA CYS A 511 21.14 5.86 34.59
C CYS A 511 21.00 4.59 33.75
N TRP A 512 19.87 4.44 33.05
CA TRP A 512 19.55 3.30 32.19
C TRP A 512 20.37 3.19 30.89
N SER A 513 21.21 4.18 30.56
CA SER A 513 22.03 4.15 29.34
C SER A 513 23.34 3.41 29.56
N ASN A 514 23.57 2.34 28.79
CA ASN A 514 24.86 1.65 28.67
C ASN A 514 25.97 2.49 28.02
N LEU A 515 25.66 3.67 27.47
CA LEU A 515 26.62 4.65 26.96
C LEU A 515 26.96 5.73 28.01
N CYS A 516 26.38 5.67 29.20
CA CYS A 516 26.66 6.62 30.28
C CYS A 516 27.90 6.23 31.09
N ASP A 517 28.78 7.20 31.29
CA ASP A 517 29.85 7.16 32.27
C ASP A 517 29.85 8.45 33.10
N ASP A 518 29.51 8.37 34.38
CA ASP A 518 29.67 9.47 35.35
C ASP A 518 28.92 10.77 34.99
N GLY A 519 27.84 10.65 34.21
CA GLY A 519 27.01 11.74 33.67
C GLY A 519 27.33 12.15 32.22
N ILE A 520 28.38 11.57 31.63
CA ILE A 520 28.89 11.88 30.28
C ILE A 520 28.59 10.71 29.33
N ARG A 521 28.41 10.99 28.03
CA ARG A 521 28.30 9.98 26.98
C ARG A 521 29.68 9.49 26.52
N ILE A 522 29.86 8.17 26.41
CA ILE A 522 31.12 7.55 25.99
C ILE A 522 31.44 7.85 24.52
N ASP A 523 30.44 7.80 23.65
CA ASP A 523 30.55 8.09 22.21
C ASP A 523 30.82 9.59 21.98
N SER A 524 29.83 10.45 22.26
CA SER A 524 29.90 11.87 21.90
C SER A 524 30.77 12.72 22.83
N GLY A 525 31.01 12.29 24.08
CA GLY A 525 31.68 13.09 25.11
C GLY A 525 30.81 14.21 25.71
N GLY A 526 29.56 14.38 25.25
CA GLY A 526 28.60 15.35 25.80
C GLY A 526 27.91 14.87 27.08
N THR A 527 26.96 15.64 27.61
CA THR A 527 26.13 15.18 28.73
C THR A 527 25.30 13.96 28.31
N CYS A 528 24.92 13.12 29.28
CA CYS A 528 24.07 11.96 29.04
C CYS A 528 22.59 12.37 29.15
N PRO A 529 21.79 12.35 28.06
CA PRO A 529 20.38 12.74 28.11
C PRO A 529 19.58 11.90 29.11
N SER A 530 19.93 10.62 29.29
CA SER A 530 19.30 9.74 30.30
C SER A 530 19.64 10.12 31.74
N CYS A 531 20.78 10.78 31.99
CA CYS A 531 21.06 11.41 33.28
C CYS A 531 20.30 12.73 33.42
N ASP A 532 20.23 13.53 32.36
CA ASP A 532 19.52 14.81 32.37
C ASP A 532 18.00 14.60 32.59
N CYS A 533 17.41 13.54 32.01
CA CYS A 533 16.06 13.06 32.33
C CYS A 533 15.93 12.69 33.81
N LEU A 534 16.76 11.79 34.36
CA LEU A 534 16.71 11.43 35.78
C LEU A 534 16.90 12.62 36.74
N ILE A 535 17.69 13.62 36.35
CA ILE A 535 17.86 14.86 37.10
C ILE A 535 16.59 15.71 37.00
N GLY A 536 15.94 15.76 35.83
CA GLY A 536 14.62 16.33 35.62
C GLY A 536 13.55 15.67 36.50
N ASP A 537 13.42 14.35 36.44
CA ASP A 537 12.46 13.56 37.22
C ASP A 537 12.63 13.78 38.73
N ARG A 538 13.88 13.74 39.22
CA ARG A 538 14.21 14.01 40.63
C ARG A 538 13.94 15.45 41.05
N ARG A 539 14.08 16.43 40.14
CA ARG A 539 13.69 17.83 40.39
C ARG A 539 12.16 17.98 40.40
N GLY A 540 11.46 17.37 39.45
CA GLY A 540 10.00 17.34 39.37
C GLY A 540 9.37 16.72 40.61
N LEU A 541 9.86 15.55 41.06
CA LEU A 541 9.42 14.90 42.29
C LEU A 541 9.58 15.82 43.52
N ARG A 542 10.75 16.45 43.67
CA ARG A 542 11.01 17.41 44.76
C ARG A 542 10.08 18.62 44.69
N GLN A 543 9.83 19.15 43.50
CA GLN A 543 8.91 20.28 43.31
C GLN A 543 7.47 19.91 43.65
N ILE A 544 7.00 18.73 43.22
CA ILE A 544 5.66 18.21 43.54
C ILE A 544 5.50 18.08 45.06
N VAL A 545 6.43 17.39 45.73
CA VAL A 545 6.38 17.23 47.19
C VAL A 545 6.47 18.58 47.92
N ALA A 546 7.30 19.52 47.44
CA ALA A 546 7.37 20.87 48.01
C ALA A 546 6.03 21.63 47.87
N THR A 547 5.32 21.49 46.74
CA THR A 547 3.99 22.10 46.56
C THR A 547 2.89 21.38 47.35
N GLU A 548 2.94 20.05 47.47
CA GLU A 548 2.00 19.26 48.28
C GLU A 548 2.15 19.64 49.77
N VAL A 549 3.38 19.69 50.29
CA VAL A 549 3.68 20.05 51.70
C VAL A 549 3.38 21.53 51.97
N ALA A 550 3.70 22.46 51.07
CA ALA A 550 3.37 23.88 51.24
C ALA A 550 1.84 24.13 51.25
N ALA A 551 1.06 23.36 50.48
CA ALA A 551 -0.41 23.45 50.50
C ALA A 551 -1.03 22.85 51.78
N GLN A 552 -0.41 21.80 52.34
CA GLN A 552 -0.90 21.13 53.55
C GLN A 552 -0.47 21.84 54.85
N HIS A 553 0.68 22.53 54.83
CA HIS A 553 1.28 23.19 56.00
C HIS A 553 1.58 24.69 55.76
N PRO A 554 0.58 25.52 55.43
CA PRO A 554 0.76 26.93 55.03
C PRO A 554 1.26 27.88 56.14
N HIS A 555 1.37 27.40 57.38
CA HIS A 555 1.78 28.18 58.56
C HIS A 555 2.95 27.55 59.34
N ALA A 556 3.59 26.51 58.81
CA ALA A 556 4.75 25.88 59.48
C ALA A 556 5.98 26.80 59.47
N THR A 557 6.76 26.79 60.56
CA THR A 557 8.03 27.52 60.58
C THR A 557 9.08 26.83 59.69
N GLY A 558 10.11 27.56 59.27
CA GLY A 558 11.13 27.04 58.34
C GLY A 558 11.96 25.85 58.85
N GLY A 559 11.92 25.56 60.16
CA GLY A 559 12.48 24.34 60.74
C GLY A 559 11.54 23.15 60.60
N GLU A 560 10.28 23.32 61.01
CA GLU A 560 9.23 22.30 60.94
C GLU A 560 8.93 21.90 59.50
N TRP A 561 8.80 22.89 58.60
CA TRP A 561 8.56 22.66 57.17
C TRP A 561 9.61 21.76 56.53
N ARG A 562 10.89 21.89 56.94
CA ARG A 562 11.97 21.04 56.43
C ARG A 562 11.80 19.58 56.87
N GLY A 563 11.44 19.34 58.13
CA GLY A 563 11.19 17.99 58.65
C GLY A 563 10.07 17.30 57.88
N VAL A 564 8.91 17.97 57.76
CA VAL A 564 7.75 17.46 57.03
C VAL A 564 8.08 17.23 55.54
N TYR A 565 8.82 18.14 54.90
CA TYR A 565 9.25 17.98 53.51
C TYR A 565 10.19 16.79 53.30
N GLU A 566 11.18 16.58 54.17
CA GLU A 566 12.11 15.46 54.07
C GLU A 566 11.44 14.10 54.35
N GLU A 567 10.45 14.06 55.24
CA GLU A 567 9.63 12.88 55.51
C GLU A 567 8.70 12.55 54.34
N ALA A 568 7.94 13.53 53.83
CA ALA A 568 7.06 13.36 52.67
C ALA A 568 7.83 12.94 51.41
N LEU A 569 9.02 13.50 51.18
CA LEU A 569 9.88 13.15 50.05
C LEU A 569 10.39 11.71 50.15
N ARG A 570 10.72 11.24 51.37
CA ARG A 570 11.13 9.87 51.64
C ARG A 570 9.99 8.88 51.39
N ALA A 571 8.84 9.10 52.01
CA ALA A 571 7.65 8.25 51.82
C ALA A 571 7.24 8.13 50.34
N ARG A 572 7.32 9.22 49.57
CA ARG A 572 7.02 9.21 48.13
C ARG A 572 8.06 8.45 47.31
N PHE A 573 9.35 8.56 47.65
CA PHE A 573 10.43 7.82 47.00
C PHE A 573 10.37 6.31 47.31
N ASP A 574 10.06 5.93 48.55
CA ASP A 574 9.95 4.53 48.97
C ASP A 574 8.77 3.85 48.26
N TYR A 575 7.62 4.53 48.17
CA TYR A 575 6.45 4.07 47.40
C TYR A 575 6.79 3.85 45.91
N GLN A 576 7.47 4.80 45.26
CA GLN A 576 7.90 4.66 43.87
C GLN A 576 8.89 3.49 43.69
N SER A 577 9.83 3.33 44.62
CA SER A 577 10.82 2.25 44.61
C SER A 577 10.18 0.86 44.73
N ALA A 578 9.12 0.73 45.55
CA ALA A 578 8.34 -0.49 45.66
C ALA A 578 7.57 -0.81 44.36
N MET A 579 6.91 0.18 43.76
CA MET A 579 6.19 0.00 42.48
C MET A 579 7.13 -0.36 41.33
N ASP A 580 8.35 0.21 41.30
CA ASP A 580 9.38 -0.12 40.31
C ASP A 580 10.08 -1.46 40.57
N ALA A 581 10.02 -2.01 41.80
CA ALA A 581 10.39 -3.40 42.07
C ALA A 581 9.37 -4.38 41.47
N VAL A 582 8.08 -4.22 41.78
CA VAL A 582 6.98 -5.05 41.24
C VAL A 582 6.92 -4.98 39.71
N ARG A 583 7.21 -3.83 39.09
CA ARG A 583 7.28 -3.72 37.62
C ARG A 583 8.42 -4.53 37.00
N ARG A 584 9.57 -4.64 37.69
CA ARG A 584 10.73 -5.42 37.23
C ARG A 584 10.52 -6.92 37.39
N GLU A 585 9.95 -7.34 38.51
CA GLU A 585 9.53 -8.72 38.76
C GLU A 585 8.59 -9.22 37.65
N ARG A 586 7.49 -8.48 37.41
CA ARG A 586 6.56 -8.75 36.31
C ARG A 586 7.16 -8.62 34.91
N ALA A 587 8.32 -7.98 34.74
CA ALA A 587 9.02 -7.96 33.46
C ALA A 587 9.85 -9.25 33.27
N ALA A 588 10.54 -9.70 34.33
CA ALA A 588 11.27 -10.97 34.33
C ALA A 588 10.34 -12.18 34.12
N GLU A 589 9.21 -12.24 34.82
CA GLU A 589 8.18 -13.28 34.64
C GLU A 589 7.74 -13.41 33.17
N ARG A 590 7.40 -12.28 32.53
CA ARG A 590 6.99 -12.25 31.12
C ARG A 590 8.12 -12.61 30.16
N GLN A 591 9.36 -12.27 30.49
CA GLN A 591 10.53 -12.66 29.68
C GLN A 591 10.78 -14.17 29.75
N VAL A 592 10.65 -14.79 30.94
CA VAL A 592 10.73 -16.25 31.12
C VAL A 592 9.60 -16.95 30.36
N ALA A 593 8.35 -16.48 30.51
CA ALA A 593 7.20 -17.04 29.80
C ALA A 593 7.33 -16.93 28.27
N PHE A 594 7.85 -15.81 27.76
CA PHE A 594 8.12 -15.62 26.33
C PHE A 594 9.14 -16.64 25.81
N TYR A 595 10.28 -16.82 26.49
CA TYR A 595 11.27 -17.82 26.06
C TYR A 595 10.74 -19.25 26.17
N ALA A 596 9.96 -19.58 27.20
CA ALA A 596 9.33 -20.88 27.33
C ALA A 596 8.40 -21.20 26.14
N ALA A 597 7.53 -20.27 25.75
CA ALA A 597 6.64 -20.42 24.59
C ALA A 597 7.42 -20.55 23.26
N VAL A 598 8.56 -19.86 23.12
CA VAL A 598 9.43 -19.97 21.94
C VAL A 598 10.10 -21.34 21.85
N GLU A 599 10.56 -21.92 22.97
CA GLU A 599 11.11 -23.30 22.96
C GLU A 599 10.02 -24.35 22.77
N GLU A 600 8.81 -24.16 23.33
CA GLU A 600 7.66 -25.04 23.08
C GLU A 600 7.29 -25.04 21.59
N GLN A 601 7.19 -23.87 20.95
CA GLN A 601 6.91 -23.77 19.51
C GLN A 601 7.99 -24.45 18.67
N LYS A 602 9.27 -24.36 19.05
CA LYS A 602 10.36 -25.09 18.37
C LYS A 602 10.23 -26.60 18.54
N ALA A 603 9.85 -27.09 19.72
CA ALA A 603 9.63 -28.51 19.99
C ALA A 603 8.45 -29.05 19.15
N GLN A 604 7.31 -28.37 19.16
CA GLN A 604 6.15 -28.69 18.31
C GLN A 604 6.57 -28.74 16.83
N LEU A 605 7.28 -27.73 16.32
CA LEU A 605 7.78 -27.71 14.93
C LEU A 605 8.82 -28.80 14.62
N ALA A 606 9.53 -29.33 15.62
CA ALA A 606 10.45 -30.45 15.44
C ALA A 606 9.71 -31.79 15.36
N GLU A 607 8.75 -32.05 16.25
CA GLU A 607 7.86 -33.22 16.17
C GLU A 607 7.11 -33.27 14.85
N ASP A 608 6.60 -32.12 14.42
CA ASP A 608 5.82 -31.97 13.19
C ASP A 608 6.71 -32.14 11.93
N LYS A 609 8.02 -31.87 12.03
CA LYS A 609 9.01 -32.22 10.98
C LYS A 609 9.28 -33.73 10.94
N VAL A 610 9.45 -34.40 12.09
CA VAL A 610 9.63 -35.86 12.16
C VAL A 610 8.39 -36.58 11.63
N ARG A 611 7.20 -36.17 12.07
CA ARG A 611 5.90 -36.69 11.64
C ARG A 611 5.63 -36.47 10.14
N ARG A 612 6.15 -35.39 9.56
CA ARG A 612 6.16 -35.19 8.10
C ARG A 612 7.14 -36.13 7.42
N ALA A 613 8.41 -36.14 7.84
CA ALA A 613 9.49 -36.92 7.21
C ALA A 613 9.14 -38.41 7.06
N ALA A 614 8.56 -39.02 8.10
CA ALA A 614 8.15 -40.42 8.10
C ALA A 614 7.05 -40.79 7.08
N ARG A 615 6.37 -39.81 6.45
CA ARG A 615 5.29 -40.08 5.48
C ARG A 615 5.85 -40.69 4.19
N PRO A 616 5.26 -41.77 3.67
CA PRO A 616 5.61 -42.31 2.37
C PRO A 616 5.22 -41.36 1.23
N CYS A 617 5.76 -41.59 0.04
CA CYS A 617 5.47 -40.81 -1.16
C CYS A 617 4.05 -41.10 -1.67
N GLU A 618 3.21 -40.07 -1.81
CA GLU A 618 1.84 -40.16 -2.36
C GLU A 618 1.81 -40.86 -3.74
N ASP A 619 2.76 -40.54 -4.62
CA ASP A 619 2.77 -40.99 -6.01
C ASP A 619 3.40 -42.38 -6.23
N CYS A 620 4.19 -42.90 -5.28
CA CYS A 620 4.98 -44.13 -5.50
C CYS A 620 5.26 -44.98 -4.26
N GLY A 621 4.64 -44.69 -3.10
CA GLY A 621 4.73 -45.51 -1.89
C GLY A 621 6.08 -45.54 -1.16
N ARG A 622 7.17 -44.99 -1.75
CA ARG A 622 8.51 -44.96 -1.13
C ARG A 622 8.45 -44.36 0.28
N ALA A 623 8.89 -45.11 1.29
CA ALA A 623 8.94 -44.68 2.68
C ALA A 623 9.88 -43.48 2.91
N GLU A 624 9.69 -42.80 4.05
CA GLU A 624 10.53 -41.68 4.53
C GLU A 624 10.71 -40.54 3.50
N ALA A 625 9.67 -40.30 2.70
CA ALA A 625 9.71 -39.39 1.56
C ALA A 625 9.10 -38.01 1.85
N ALA A 626 8.79 -37.69 3.12
CA ALA A 626 8.12 -36.46 3.53
C ALA A 626 6.77 -36.18 2.82
N GLY A 627 6.12 -37.21 2.27
CA GLY A 627 4.93 -37.11 1.41
C GLY A 627 5.23 -37.13 -0.10
N LEU A 628 6.40 -36.67 -0.57
CA LEU A 628 6.80 -36.73 -1.97
C LEU A 628 8.31 -36.95 -2.14
N CYS A 629 8.69 -38.10 -2.71
CA CYS A 629 10.10 -38.37 -2.99
C CYS A 629 10.64 -37.44 -4.09
N PRO A 630 11.97 -37.22 -4.18
CA PRO A 630 12.56 -36.25 -5.11
C PRO A 630 12.11 -36.43 -6.56
N VAL A 631 12.05 -37.67 -7.07
CA VAL A 631 11.62 -37.97 -8.44
C VAL A 631 10.15 -37.57 -8.68
N CYS A 632 9.26 -37.84 -7.72
CA CYS A 632 7.84 -37.50 -7.83
C CYS A 632 7.59 -35.99 -7.65
N SER A 633 8.30 -35.35 -6.72
CA SER A 633 8.30 -33.88 -6.57
C SER A 633 8.79 -33.17 -7.83
N LEU A 634 9.88 -33.66 -8.45
CA LEU A 634 10.35 -33.18 -9.74
C LEU A 634 9.31 -33.42 -10.84
N ARG A 635 8.73 -34.62 -10.98
CA ARG A 635 7.70 -34.92 -11.99
C ARG A 635 6.43 -34.07 -11.84
N ARG A 636 5.91 -33.86 -10.62
CA ARG A 636 4.79 -32.94 -10.36
C ARG A 636 5.17 -31.51 -10.75
N SER A 637 6.41 -31.08 -10.47
CA SER A 637 6.93 -29.77 -10.91
C SER A 637 7.03 -29.65 -12.42
N THR A 638 7.59 -30.66 -13.12
CA THR A 638 7.67 -30.73 -14.59
C THR A 638 6.29 -30.64 -15.20
N LYS A 639 5.30 -31.40 -14.69
CA LYS A 639 3.92 -31.30 -15.15
C LYS A 639 3.35 -29.90 -14.96
N ALA A 640 3.50 -29.29 -13.78
CA ALA A 640 3.01 -27.93 -13.55
C ALA A 640 3.67 -26.88 -14.46
N LEU A 641 4.95 -27.04 -14.81
CA LEU A 641 5.66 -26.19 -15.78
C LEU A 641 5.16 -26.42 -17.21
N VAL A 642 4.95 -27.67 -17.62
CA VAL A 642 4.39 -28.02 -18.94
C VAL A 642 2.96 -27.50 -19.08
N ASP A 643 2.10 -27.70 -18.07
CA ASP A 643 0.72 -27.21 -18.09
C ASP A 643 0.68 -25.67 -18.24
N GLN A 644 1.53 -24.93 -17.50
CA GLN A 644 1.70 -23.48 -17.69
C GLN A 644 2.21 -23.10 -19.10
N ALA A 645 3.15 -23.88 -19.65
CA ALA A 645 3.70 -23.64 -20.98
C ALA A 645 2.70 -23.96 -22.10
N VAL A 646 1.78 -24.90 -21.87
CA VAL A 646 0.63 -25.17 -22.74
C VAL A 646 -0.36 -24.01 -22.65
N ASP A 647 -0.68 -23.55 -21.45
CA ASP A 647 -1.67 -22.49 -21.23
C ASP A 647 -1.28 -21.16 -21.90
N ILE A 648 0.01 -20.78 -21.89
CA ILE A 648 0.50 -19.60 -22.64
C ILE A 648 0.27 -19.75 -24.16
N ALA A 649 0.46 -20.94 -24.71
CA ALA A 649 0.28 -21.20 -26.14
C ALA A 649 -1.21 -21.29 -26.52
N VAL A 650 -2.04 -21.92 -25.69
CA VAL A 650 -3.49 -22.03 -25.92
C VAL A 650 -4.17 -20.67 -25.79
N ALA A 651 -3.84 -19.88 -24.76
CA ALA A 651 -4.48 -18.58 -24.50
C ALA A 651 -4.21 -17.50 -25.58
N LEU A 652 -3.28 -17.74 -26.52
CA LEU A 652 -2.93 -16.85 -27.63
C LEU A 652 -3.25 -17.45 -29.02
N ARG A 653 -3.95 -18.59 -29.06
CA ARG A 653 -4.24 -19.35 -30.29
C ARG A 653 -5.63 -20.00 -30.35
N ALA A 654 -6.24 -20.36 -29.22
CA ALA A 654 -7.60 -20.88 -29.20
C ALA A 654 -8.61 -19.73 -29.29
N ASP A 655 -9.72 -19.98 -30.00
CA ASP A 655 -10.97 -19.30 -29.68
C ASP A 655 -11.36 -19.71 -28.26
N VAL A 656 -11.61 -18.73 -27.38
CA VAL A 656 -11.91 -18.94 -25.97
C VAL A 656 -13.40 -19.21 -25.74
N ASP A 657 -14.25 -18.84 -26.71
CA ASP A 657 -15.70 -19.04 -26.66
C ASP A 657 -16.14 -20.41 -27.23
N ASP A 658 -15.22 -21.19 -27.85
CA ASP A 658 -15.41 -22.62 -28.13
C ASP A 658 -14.62 -23.54 -27.16
N PRO A 659 -15.30 -24.17 -26.19
CA PRO A 659 -14.71 -25.18 -25.32
C PRO A 659 -14.07 -26.38 -26.04
N GLN A 660 -14.54 -26.75 -27.25
CA GLN A 660 -13.98 -27.88 -28.00
C GLN A 660 -12.64 -27.52 -28.64
N ALA A 661 -12.51 -26.35 -29.28
CA ALA A 661 -11.22 -25.81 -29.72
C ALA A 661 -10.23 -25.66 -28.56
N VAL A 662 -10.66 -25.10 -27.41
CA VAL A 662 -9.82 -24.98 -26.21
C VAL A 662 -9.32 -26.35 -25.74
N ALA A 663 -10.20 -27.35 -25.66
CA ALA A 663 -9.84 -28.71 -25.20
C ALA A 663 -8.91 -29.42 -26.20
N GLY A 664 -9.23 -29.38 -27.50
CA GLY A 664 -8.45 -29.98 -28.56
C GLY A 664 -7.03 -29.39 -28.66
N LEU A 665 -6.92 -28.05 -28.65
CA LEU A 665 -5.62 -27.39 -28.69
C LEU A 665 -4.82 -27.62 -27.40
N THR A 666 -5.46 -27.63 -26.23
CA THR A 666 -4.80 -28.00 -24.96
C THR A 666 -4.22 -29.41 -25.02
N ALA A 667 -4.99 -30.39 -25.53
CA ALA A 667 -4.54 -31.77 -25.65
C ALA A 667 -3.39 -31.93 -26.66
N GLN A 668 -3.48 -31.30 -27.83
CA GLN A 668 -2.46 -31.39 -28.88
C GLN A 668 -1.15 -30.70 -28.44
N VAL A 669 -1.21 -29.43 -28.02
CA VAL A 669 -0.02 -28.69 -27.56
C VAL A 669 0.58 -29.37 -26.32
N GLY A 670 -0.23 -29.94 -25.42
CA GLY A 670 0.24 -30.74 -24.30
C GLY A 670 1.02 -31.97 -24.72
N LYS A 671 0.48 -32.76 -25.66
CA LYS A 671 1.13 -33.95 -26.23
C LYS A 671 2.47 -33.59 -26.88
N ASP A 672 2.50 -32.56 -27.71
CA ASP A 672 3.71 -32.14 -28.44
C ASP A 672 4.79 -31.59 -27.50
N THR A 673 4.39 -30.82 -26.48
CA THR A 673 5.31 -30.31 -25.45
C THR A 673 5.94 -31.45 -24.66
N TRP A 674 5.17 -32.48 -24.29
CA TRP A 674 5.70 -33.67 -23.61
C TRP A 674 6.58 -34.53 -24.53
N ALA A 675 6.26 -34.64 -25.82
CA ALA A 675 7.07 -35.35 -26.80
C ALA A 675 8.44 -34.68 -26.98
N PHE A 676 8.48 -33.35 -27.13
CA PHE A 676 9.71 -32.56 -27.22
C PHE A 676 10.60 -32.75 -25.99
N ILE A 677 10.04 -32.58 -24.77
CA ILE A 677 10.82 -32.68 -23.52
C ILE A 677 11.40 -34.07 -23.33
N ARG A 678 10.60 -35.13 -23.55
CA ARG A 678 11.08 -36.52 -23.38
C ARG A 678 12.06 -36.94 -24.47
N GLY A 679 11.87 -36.46 -25.70
CA GLY A 679 12.81 -36.73 -26.81
C GLY A 679 14.20 -36.15 -26.54
N ALA A 680 14.27 -34.87 -26.17
CA ALA A 680 15.54 -34.19 -25.90
C ALA A 680 16.28 -34.74 -24.67
N VAL A 681 15.57 -35.11 -23.60
CA VAL A 681 16.23 -35.72 -22.42
C VAL A 681 16.62 -37.19 -22.66
N ALA A 682 15.93 -37.92 -23.56
CA ALA A 682 16.33 -39.27 -23.92
C ALA A 682 17.66 -39.32 -24.69
N SER A 683 18.03 -38.27 -25.44
CA SER A 683 19.33 -38.17 -26.10
C SER A 683 20.52 -37.93 -25.16
N ASP A 684 20.31 -37.46 -23.93
CA ASP A 684 21.39 -37.17 -22.97
C ASP A 684 21.92 -38.41 -22.23
N GLY A 685 21.35 -39.60 -22.45
CA GLY A 685 21.92 -40.88 -21.99
C GLY A 685 22.02 -41.08 -20.47
N THR A 686 21.20 -40.38 -19.67
CA THR A 686 21.27 -40.45 -18.20
C THR A 686 20.32 -41.50 -17.59
N ASP A 687 20.90 -42.60 -17.07
CA ASP A 687 20.14 -43.70 -16.46
C ASP A 687 19.54 -43.35 -15.08
N ASP A 688 20.16 -42.45 -14.31
CA ASP A 688 19.65 -42.09 -12.97
C ASP A 688 18.27 -41.40 -13.04
N PRO A 689 17.23 -41.94 -12.38
CA PRO A 689 15.90 -41.34 -12.40
C PRO A 689 15.79 -39.97 -11.73
N VAL A 690 16.74 -39.55 -10.87
CA VAL A 690 16.72 -38.20 -10.27
C VAL A 690 17.28 -37.18 -11.26
N CYS A 691 18.46 -37.41 -11.82
CA CYS A 691 19.08 -36.59 -12.87
C CYS A 691 18.15 -36.42 -14.08
N ARG A 692 17.55 -37.52 -14.57
CA ARG A 692 16.59 -37.45 -15.67
C ARG A 692 15.35 -36.62 -15.33
N ALA A 693 14.74 -36.81 -14.15
CA ALA A 693 13.59 -36.01 -13.73
C ALA A 693 13.95 -34.52 -13.50
N PHE A 694 15.20 -34.23 -13.14
CA PHE A 694 15.72 -32.87 -13.04
C PHE A 694 15.92 -32.24 -14.43
N ALA A 695 16.49 -32.97 -15.39
CA ALA A 695 16.66 -32.53 -16.77
C ALA A 695 15.30 -32.28 -17.46
N GLU A 696 14.31 -33.17 -17.28
CA GLU A 696 12.93 -32.95 -17.72
C GLU A 696 12.34 -31.66 -17.15
N LYS A 697 12.58 -31.36 -15.87
CA LYS A 697 12.10 -30.13 -15.21
C LYS A 697 12.79 -28.87 -15.75
N ASP A 698 14.12 -28.89 -15.86
CA ASP A 698 14.91 -27.76 -16.35
C ASP A 698 14.56 -27.43 -17.81
N LEU A 699 14.39 -28.45 -18.66
CA LEU A 699 13.91 -28.25 -20.02
C LEU A 699 12.47 -27.73 -20.06
N ALA A 700 11.55 -28.24 -19.21
CA ALA A 700 10.20 -27.68 -19.09
C ALA A 700 10.21 -26.21 -18.65
N GLN A 701 11.12 -25.81 -17.76
CA GLN A 701 11.30 -24.42 -17.32
C GLN A 701 11.84 -23.54 -18.47
N LYS A 702 12.79 -24.05 -19.27
CA LYS A 702 13.28 -23.38 -20.48
C LYS A 702 12.17 -23.20 -21.53
N VAL A 703 11.36 -24.22 -21.79
CA VAL A 703 10.21 -24.15 -22.72
C VAL A 703 9.15 -23.16 -22.24
N LEU A 704 8.85 -23.14 -20.93
CA LEU A 704 7.93 -22.16 -20.34
C LEU A 704 8.41 -20.72 -20.58
N GLU A 705 9.67 -20.41 -20.24
CA GLU A 705 10.20 -19.06 -20.39
C GLU A 705 10.38 -18.66 -21.87
N GLN A 706 10.75 -19.59 -22.76
CA GLN A 706 10.77 -19.35 -24.21
C GLN A 706 9.38 -19.01 -24.76
N ARG A 707 8.33 -19.76 -24.38
CA ARG A 707 6.95 -19.46 -24.80
C ARG A 707 6.46 -18.14 -24.21
N ARG A 708 6.78 -17.85 -22.94
CA ARG A 708 6.50 -16.57 -22.29
C ARG A 708 7.17 -15.40 -23.02
N GLN A 709 8.45 -15.53 -23.39
CA GLN A 709 9.17 -14.47 -24.09
C GLN A 709 8.61 -14.25 -25.51
N ARG A 710 8.29 -15.32 -26.26
CA ARG A 710 7.61 -15.23 -27.57
C ARG A 710 6.24 -14.55 -27.44
N ALA A 711 5.46 -14.92 -26.42
CA ALA A 711 4.18 -14.29 -26.10
C ALA A 711 4.32 -12.79 -25.81
N LEU A 712 5.28 -12.39 -24.96
CA LEU A 712 5.53 -10.99 -24.64
C LEU A 712 6.01 -10.17 -25.83
N VAL A 713 6.84 -10.73 -26.72
CA VAL A 713 7.23 -10.08 -27.99
C VAL A 713 6.00 -9.79 -28.85
N ARG A 714 5.19 -10.81 -29.18
CA ARG A 714 3.95 -10.66 -29.97
C ARG A 714 2.96 -9.68 -29.33
N LEU A 715 2.85 -9.66 -28.00
CA LEU A 715 1.95 -8.75 -27.28
C LEU A 715 2.49 -7.31 -27.17
N ARG A 716 3.80 -7.06 -27.29
CA ARG A 716 4.39 -5.71 -27.35
C ARG A 716 4.12 -5.00 -28.68
N GLU A 717 3.85 -5.77 -29.73
CA GLU A 717 3.48 -5.34 -31.07
C GLU A 717 1.95 -5.20 -31.23
N SER A 718 1.18 -5.39 -30.15
CA SER A 718 -0.27 -5.23 -30.16
C SER A 718 -0.72 -3.75 -30.11
N GLY A 719 -1.88 -3.47 -30.71
CA GLY A 719 -2.50 -2.14 -30.73
C GLY A 719 -2.58 -1.45 -29.36
N PRO A 720 -3.03 -2.11 -28.26
CA PRO A 720 -3.05 -1.48 -26.94
C PRO A 720 -1.66 -1.16 -26.38
N ALA A 721 -0.65 -2.01 -26.63
CA ALA A 721 0.72 -1.74 -26.21
C ALA A 721 1.29 -0.54 -26.97
N GLU A 722 1.03 -0.44 -28.27
CA GLU A 722 1.36 0.71 -29.12
C GLU A 722 0.66 2.00 -28.67
N MET A 723 -0.64 1.95 -28.40
CA MET A 723 -1.44 3.11 -27.97
C MET A 723 -0.97 3.67 -26.62
N GLU A 724 -0.77 2.83 -25.61
CA GLU A 724 -0.25 3.26 -24.30
C GLU A 724 1.21 3.75 -24.43
N ALA A 725 2.02 3.14 -25.29
CA ALA A 725 3.38 3.62 -25.56
C ALA A 725 3.39 5.00 -26.22
N ALA A 726 2.53 5.24 -27.21
CA ALA A 726 2.35 6.54 -27.84
C ALA A 726 1.81 7.59 -26.85
N HIS A 727 0.90 7.19 -25.96
CA HIS A 727 0.40 8.05 -24.87
C HIS A 727 1.52 8.41 -23.89
N VAL A 728 2.26 7.44 -23.37
CA VAL A 728 3.39 7.65 -22.45
C VAL A 728 4.52 8.46 -23.09
N ARG A 729 4.81 8.24 -24.38
CA ARG A 729 5.78 9.07 -25.15
C ARG A 729 5.33 10.53 -25.17
N ARG A 730 4.06 10.79 -25.51
CA ARG A 730 3.45 12.14 -25.55
C ARG A 730 3.47 12.81 -24.18
N MET A 731 3.07 12.08 -23.12
CA MET A 731 3.09 12.60 -21.74
C MET A 731 4.52 12.87 -21.24
N THR A 732 5.51 12.03 -21.61
CA THR A 732 6.91 12.23 -21.18
C THR A 732 7.58 13.41 -21.87
N LEU A 733 7.11 13.81 -23.07
CA LEU A 733 7.58 15.00 -23.78
C LEU A 733 6.77 16.27 -23.44
N HIS A 734 5.66 16.15 -22.72
CA HIS A 734 4.80 17.28 -22.37
C HIS A 734 5.56 18.33 -21.55
N GLY A 735 5.56 19.58 -22.00
CA GLY A 735 6.29 20.67 -21.36
C GLY A 735 7.83 20.58 -21.42
N MET A 736 8.40 19.63 -22.18
CA MET A 736 9.85 19.49 -22.33
C MET A 736 10.35 19.97 -23.68
N PHE A 737 11.47 20.71 -23.71
CA PHE A 737 12.16 21.05 -24.95
C PHE A 737 12.62 19.78 -25.69
N PRO A 738 12.54 19.72 -27.05
CA PRO A 738 12.70 18.49 -27.85
C PRO A 738 14.16 18.02 -28.04
N THR A 739 14.96 18.05 -26.97
CA THR A 739 16.35 17.58 -26.95
C THR A 739 16.43 16.07 -27.20
N GLU A 740 17.57 15.62 -27.74
CA GLU A 740 17.90 14.20 -27.94
C GLU A 740 17.81 13.38 -26.63
N LYS A 741 18.23 13.97 -25.51
CA LYS A 741 18.13 13.38 -24.16
C LYS A 741 16.68 13.16 -23.74
N ASN A 742 15.79 14.10 -24.05
CA ASN A 742 14.37 14.00 -23.72
C ASN A 742 13.64 13.01 -24.64
N ARG A 743 14.00 12.95 -25.94
CA ARG A 743 13.52 11.92 -26.86
C ARG A 743 13.91 10.51 -26.37
N LYS A 744 15.19 10.26 -26.10
CA LYS A 744 15.65 8.97 -25.52
C LYS A 744 14.99 8.62 -24.18
N ARG A 745 14.68 9.61 -23.32
CA ARG A 745 13.90 9.40 -22.08
C ARG A 745 12.46 8.96 -22.37
N ALA A 746 11.77 9.63 -23.29
CA ALA A 746 10.41 9.31 -23.69
C ALA A 746 10.32 7.94 -24.39
N ASP A 747 11.30 7.60 -25.21
CA ASP A 747 11.38 6.32 -25.92
C ASP A 747 11.61 5.16 -24.96
N LYS A 748 12.49 5.33 -23.96
CA LYS A 748 12.65 4.35 -22.86
C LYS A 748 11.37 4.19 -22.04
N ALA A 749 10.69 5.29 -21.69
CA ALA A 749 9.42 5.24 -20.95
C ALA A 749 8.31 4.53 -21.75
N ALA A 750 8.21 4.81 -23.05
CA ALA A 750 7.28 4.16 -23.97
C ALA A 750 7.59 2.65 -24.13
N ALA A 751 8.86 2.25 -24.21
CA ALA A 751 9.25 0.84 -24.25
C ALA A 751 8.91 0.11 -22.95
N THR A 752 9.14 0.73 -21.78
CA THR A 752 8.68 0.18 -20.48
C THR A 752 7.15 0.09 -20.40
N ALA A 753 6.42 1.00 -21.04
CA ALA A 753 4.97 0.95 -21.12
C ALA A 753 4.46 -0.21 -22.01
N ARG A 754 5.07 -0.44 -23.19
CA ARG A 754 4.78 -1.62 -24.04
C ARG A 754 4.97 -2.92 -23.26
N GLU A 755 6.11 -3.06 -22.59
CA GLU A 755 6.46 -4.24 -21.79
C GLU A 755 5.42 -4.53 -20.70
N ARG A 756 5.04 -3.51 -19.93
CA ARG A 756 3.99 -3.62 -18.90
C ARG A 756 2.64 -4.03 -19.49
N VAL A 757 2.21 -3.41 -20.59
CA VAL A 757 0.92 -3.74 -21.22
C VAL A 757 0.93 -5.17 -21.77
N ALA A 758 2.02 -5.63 -22.39
CA ALA A 758 2.15 -7.01 -22.84
C ALA A 758 2.07 -8.03 -21.68
N GLN A 759 2.68 -7.72 -20.53
CA GLN A 759 2.58 -8.55 -19.32
C GLN A 759 1.17 -8.55 -18.69
N ASP A 760 0.46 -7.42 -18.75
CA ASP A 760 -0.91 -7.32 -18.28
C ASP A 760 -1.89 -8.06 -19.23
N LEU A 761 -1.74 -7.91 -20.55
CA LEU A 761 -2.49 -8.65 -21.57
C LEU A 761 -2.28 -10.17 -21.45
N LEU A 762 -1.03 -10.64 -21.30
CA LEU A 762 -0.75 -12.07 -21.13
C LEU A 762 -1.46 -12.64 -19.89
N ARG A 763 -1.51 -11.87 -18.79
CA ARG A 763 -2.25 -12.25 -17.58
C ARG A 763 -3.77 -12.27 -17.82
N GLU A 764 -4.27 -11.41 -18.69
CA GLU A 764 -5.68 -11.35 -19.08
C GLU A 764 -6.08 -12.60 -19.89
N PHE A 765 -5.36 -12.89 -20.99
CA PHE A 765 -5.58 -14.07 -21.83
C PHE A 765 -5.53 -15.39 -21.03
N LEU A 766 -4.53 -15.57 -20.16
CA LEU A 766 -4.45 -16.72 -19.26
C LEU A 766 -5.65 -16.78 -18.29
N GLY A 767 -6.10 -15.61 -17.80
CA GLY A 767 -7.30 -15.49 -16.97
C GLY A 767 -8.60 -15.80 -17.72
N ASP A 768 -8.64 -15.64 -19.05
CA ASP A 768 -9.80 -15.97 -19.89
C ASP A 768 -9.88 -17.46 -20.15
N LEU A 769 -8.77 -18.08 -20.54
CA LEU A 769 -8.62 -19.53 -20.68
C LEU A 769 -9.04 -20.27 -19.39
N ALA A 770 -8.67 -19.74 -18.23
CA ALA A 770 -9.11 -20.27 -16.93
C ALA A 770 -10.63 -20.15 -16.71
N ARG A 771 -11.27 -19.07 -17.18
CA ARG A 771 -12.73 -18.89 -17.08
C ARG A 771 -13.49 -19.80 -18.06
N ALA A 772 -13.04 -19.92 -19.30
CA ALA A 772 -13.63 -20.83 -20.29
C ALA A 772 -13.58 -22.28 -19.82
N ARG A 773 -12.43 -22.76 -19.34
CA ARG A 773 -12.30 -24.10 -18.74
C ARG A 773 -13.22 -24.27 -17.52
N ALA A 774 -13.34 -23.26 -16.66
CA ALA A 774 -14.24 -23.31 -15.50
C ALA A 774 -15.74 -23.27 -15.85
N ALA A 775 -16.10 -22.78 -17.04
CA ALA A 775 -17.46 -22.84 -17.58
C ALA A 775 -17.74 -24.16 -18.33
N ALA A 776 -16.72 -24.73 -18.98
CA ALA A 776 -16.79 -26.02 -19.68
C ALA A 776 -16.92 -27.22 -18.73
N VAL A 777 -16.41 -27.10 -17.50
CA VAL A 777 -16.71 -28.08 -16.44
C VAL A 777 -18.19 -27.99 -16.08
N SER A 778 -18.96 -28.98 -16.53
CA SER A 778 -20.36 -29.17 -16.16
C SER A 778 -20.50 -29.21 -14.64
N ARG A 779 -21.05 -28.14 -14.05
CA ARG A 779 -21.45 -28.15 -12.65
C ARG A 779 -22.59 -29.14 -12.50
N GLU A 780 -22.30 -30.29 -11.92
CA GLU A 780 -23.33 -31.18 -11.40
C GLU A 780 -24.29 -30.36 -10.55
N ARG A 781 -25.58 -30.43 -10.87
CA ARG A 781 -26.61 -29.74 -10.09
C ARG A 781 -26.54 -30.32 -8.68
N PRO A 782 -26.24 -29.53 -7.63
CA PRO A 782 -26.15 -30.09 -6.28
C PRO A 782 -27.50 -30.75 -5.95
N PRO A 783 -27.49 -31.98 -5.37
CA PRO A 783 -28.69 -32.78 -5.19
C PRO A 783 -29.81 -32.00 -4.52
N ALA A 784 -31.06 -32.39 -4.79
CA ALA A 784 -32.23 -31.74 -4.25
C ALA A 784 -32.13 -31.62 -2.72
N TRP A 785 -32.73 -30.57 -2.15
CA TRP A 785 -32.62 -30.36 -0.70
C TRP A 785 -33.16 -31.56 0.10
N SER A 786 -34.18 -32.24 -0.42
CA SER A 786 -34.68 -33.53 0.07
C SER A 786 -33.61 -34.63 0.14
N GLU A 787 -32.83 -34.80 -0.92
CA GLU A 787 -31.78 -35.84 -1.03
C GLU A 787 -30.62 -35.55 -0.06
N ARG A 788 -30.23 -34.26 0.06
CA ARG A 788 -29.25 -33.83 1.06
C ARG A 788 -29.78 -33.92 2.49
N CYS A 789 -31.08 -33.73 2.73
CA CYS A 789 -31.67 -33.94 4.04
C CYS A 789 -31.60 -35.42 4.48
N SER A 790 -31.81 -36.39 3.59
CA SER A 790 -31.57 -37.81 3.90
C SER A 790 -30.10 -38.09 4.25
N ASP A 791 -29.17 -37.59 3.46
CA ASP A 791 -27.73 -37.80 3.65
C ASP A 791 -27.23 -37.17 4.98
N LEU A 792 -27.74 -35.98 5.32
CA LEU A 792 -27.45 -35.31 6.59
C LEU A 792 -28.15 -35.95 7.80
N ALA A 793 -29.31 -36.60 7.62
CA ALA A 793 -30.01 -37.31 8.70
C ALA A 793 -29.41 -38.69 9.00
N VAL A 794 -28.67 -39.29 8.05
CA VAL A 794 -27.95 -40.56 8.22
C VAL A 794 -26.55 -40.36 8.83
N ARG A 795 -25.99 -39.14 8.77
CA ARG A 795 -24.73 -38.84 9.46
C ARG A 795 -24.91 -38.86 10.99
N PRO A 796 -24.05 -39.56 11.74
CA PRO A 796 -24.01 -39.39 13.18
C PRO A 796 -23.60 -37.94 13.51
N LEU A 797 -24.23 -37.37 14.54
CA LEU A 797 -23.83 -36.09 15.11
C LEU A 797 -22.62 -36.32 16.02
N ASP A 798 -21.53 -35.57 15.83
CA ASP A 798 -20.39 -35.58 16.74
C ASP A 798 -20.85 -35.16 18.15
N GLU A 799 -20.31 -35.81 19.20
CA GLU A 799 -20.79 -35.70 20.58
C GLU A 799 -20.76 -34.25 21.12
N ASP A 800 -19.77 -33.45 20.70
CA ASP A 800 -19.66 -32.01 20.98
C ASP A 800 -20.92 -31.22 20.57
N THR A 801 -21.60 -31.64 19.49
CA THR A 801 -22.82 -30.98 19.00
C THR A 801 -24.02 -31.23 19.91
N VAL A 802 -24.06 -32.39 20.57
CA VAL A 802 -25.16 -32.78 21.47
C VAL A 802 -25.06 -32.02 22.80
N ALA A 803 -23.84 -31.79 23.30
CA ALA A 803 -23.60 -31.03 24.52
C ALA A 803 -24.18 -29.60 24.48
N VAL A 804 -24.08 -28.93 23.31
CA VAL A 804 -24.60 -27.55 23.12
C VAL A 804 -26.13 -27.50 23.18
N ALA A 805 -26.83 -28.54 22.71
CA ALA A 805 -28.29 -28.57 22.70
C ALA A 805 -28.90 -28.71 24.10
N VAL A 806 -28.28 -29.49 24.99
CA VAL A 806 -28.78 -29.73 26.36
C VAL A 806 -28.61 -28.49 27.24
N GLY A 807 -27.53 -27.72 27.05
CA GLY A 807 -27.24 -26.53 27.86
C GLY A 807 -28.23 -25.36 27.73
N ALA A 808 -29.11 -25.38 26.73
CA ALA A 808 -30.10 -24.31 26.49
C ALA A 808 -31.49 -24.58 27.13
N GLY A 809 -31.72 -25.77 27.71
CA GLY A 809 -33.06 -26.22 28.10
C GLY A 809 -33.54 -25.81 29.51
N THR A 810 -32.65 -25.43 30.42
CA THR A 810 -32.98 -25.24 31.85
C THR A 810 -32.90 -23.76 32.27
N GLY A 811 -33.98 -23.00 31.99
CA GLY A 811 -33.98 -21.55 32.20
C GLY A 811 -35.34 -20.89 32.50
N SER A 812 -36.35 -21.65 32.94
CA SER A 812 -37.67 -21.11 33.35
C SER A 812 -38.38 -21.99 34.40
N VAL A 813 -38.13 -21.71 35.69
CA VAL A 813 -39.09 -21.81 36.81
C VAL A 813 -38.79 -20.65 37.75
#